data_AF-A0A667XZD0-F1
#
_entry.id   AF-A0A667XZD0-F1
#
_cell.length_a   1.000
_cell.length_b   1.000
_cell.length_c   1.000
_cell.angle_alpha   90.00
_cell.angle_beta   90.00
_cell.angle_gamma   90.00
#
_symmetry.space_group_name_H-M   'P 1'
#
loop_
_entity.id
_entity.type
_entity.pdbx_description
1 polymer ?
#
loop_
_entity_poly.entity_id
_entity_poly.type
_entity_poly.pdbx_seq_one_letter_code
_entity_poly.pdbx_strand_id
1 'polypeptide(L)'
;MEHEQDEVPEYQPNPKERGGVVPSIEPPKVSREYVQKLYQSLNETQASIFYSVRQWCLQRVWGQNPQPFHYFVSGGAGCGKSHVIKCIYEEATRIFRQLPKLREEHDISMPTVLLTAFTGTAAFNISGQTLHSLLKLPRSLKPPYQGLGNSLDEMRATLSNVEILIIDEVSMVSKRLFAYVNWRFQQIKGNKKPFGGISVLAVGDFYQLRPVGKAKPLCVYEEDEEDFWKEHFKMITLTEIMRQKEDLAFAHLLNRIRVKQKTESFSESDKTLLASAVTESKDCPTDVIYIFATNKEVDCHNSKTVRALHKDFVNIDAEDYLQDSRTGKMKKLGAPTKSKKGELVQTIEAAEGVRVMVTRNIDVEDGIVNGTFGKIANIVTETKAGETRVQKLGLQLDNPKAGQKQRQNQQGASDSLIYIERLEESLSKKGVVRRQFPLKLAFACTSHKVQGMTLQSAVVSLKRVFEPGMAYVALSRTTSLGGLHITDFAENKIYADSEIAAAMQTITTASLSGVMPLLKHVRETDLVEMFKIVHHNTEGLTTHIDDIKCHHELRLADVLCLTETHLSGSIVTDSIALEGYRVFLRNRHLCYMRFPELAKKEGGGVAIYCKSHVHAEVFQHIPNVTDLEFLVVKIEAPVKLMIAAIYRPPVYSIKNFLPNMERLLDYLRVVCPHPIIVCGDFNENHLGNIKKPVLEMFQSKGYMQLITAATTEKNTLLDHIYVCQPNVCFQSGVLQTYYSYHNPIYCIV
;
A
#
# COMPACT_ATOMS: atom_id res chain seq x y z
N MET A 1 -64.59 -11.55 41.78
CA MET A 1 -64.46 -13.01 41.99
C MET A 1 -64.55 -13.64 40.60
N GLU A 2 -63.50 -13.51 39.79
CA GLU A 2 -62.20 -14.22 39.84
C GLU A 2 -62.30 -15.65 39.31
N HIS A 3 -61.62 -15.89 38.19
CA HIS A 3 -60.53 -16.87 37.99
C HIS A 3 -60.08 -16.71 36.52
N GLU A 4 -59.02 -15.93 36.27
CA GLU A 4 -57.62 -16.37 36.12
C GLU A 4 -57.33 -16.96 34.73
N GLN A 5 -57.02 -16.07 33.80
CA GLN A 5 -56.24 -16.36 32.60
C GLN A 5 -54.76 -16.22 32.97
N ASP A 6 -54.00 -17.32 32.92
CA ASP A 6 -52.54 -17.25 32.82
C ASP A 6 -52.18 -16.89 31.37
N GLU A 7 -52.07 -15.59 31.09
CA GLU A 7 -51.41 -15.08 29.89
C GLU A 7 -49.91 -15.38 29.98
N VAL A 8 -49.47 -16.37 29.21
CA VAL A 8 -48.07 -16.57 28.86
C VAL A 8 -47.58 -15.31 28.11
N PRO A 9 -46.46 -14.68 28.50
CA PRO A 9 -45.98 -13.49 27.81
C PRO A 9 -45.67 -13.81 26.34
N GLU A 10 -46.37 -13.15 25.42
CA GLU A 10 -45.93 -13.05 24.04
C GLU A 10 -44.53 -12.44 24.03
N TYR A 11 -43.61 -13.15 23.36
CA TYR A 11 -42.29 -12.64 23.05
C TYR A 11 -42.41 -11.36 22.22
N GLN A 12 -42.31 -10.21 22.88
CA GLN A 12 -42.15 -8.93 22.20
C GLN A 12 -40.75 -8.89 21.59
N PRO A 13 -40.60 -8.75 20.26
CA PRO A 13 -39.30 -8.51 19.66
C PRO A 13 -38.81 -7.15 20.17
N ASN A 14 -37.73 -7.19 20.95
CA ASN A 14 -37.02 -6.02 21.44
C ASN A 14 -36.71 -5.09 20.24
N PRO A 15 -37.20 -3.84 20.19
CA PRO A 15 -36.98 -2.96 19.03
C PRO A 15 -35.54 -2.46 18.87
N LYS A 16 -34.57 -3.03 19.60
CA LYS A 16 -33.15 -2.66 19.56
C LYS A 16 -32.29 -3.51 18.62
N GLU A 17 -32.84 -4.48 17.88
CA GLU A 17 -32.06 -5.31 16.94
C GLU A 17 -32.62 -5.32 15.50
N ARG A 18 -33.15 -4.18 15.04
CA ARG A 18 -33.30 -3.88 13.61
C ARG A 18 -32.40 -2.72 13.20
N GLY A 19 -31.13 -2.84 13.55
CA GLY A 19 -30.05 -2.18 12.84
C GLY A 19 -29.13 -3.30 12.41
N GLY A 20 -29.25 -3.76 11.15
CA GLY A 20 -28.11 -4.40 10.52
C GLY A 20 -27.02 -3.34 10.49
N VAL A 21 -26.14 -3.35 11.49
CA VAL A 21 -24.97 -2.50 11.52
C VAL A 21 -24.15 -2.92 10.31
N VAL A 22 -24.34 -2.19 9.22
CA VAL A 22 -23.41 -2.22 8.09
C VAL A 22 -22.06 -1.87 8.72
N PRO A 23 -21.04 -2.73 8.61
CA PRO A 23 -19.74 -2.42 9.15
C PRO A 23 -19.30 -1.09 8.55
N SER A 24 -19.17 -0.06 9.40
CA SER A 24 -18.53 1.17 8.99
C SER A 24 -17.10 0.81 8.62
N ILE A 25 -16.72 1.08 7.38
CA ILE A 25 -15.33 0.96 6.93
C ILE A 25 -14.62 2.19 7.51
N GLU A 26 -14.50 2.25 8.84
CA GLU A 26 -13.70 3.27 9.48
C GLU A 26 -12.23 2.89 9.29
N PRO A 27 -11.46 3.69 8.51
CA PRO A 27 -10.04 3.44 8.39
C PRO A 27 -9.41 3.55 9.78
N PRO A 28 -8.48 2.66 10.14
CA PRO A 28 -7.77 2.78 11.41
C PRO A 28 -7.14 4.18 11.47
N LYS A 29 -7.32 4.91 12.59
CA LYS A 29 -6.64 6.20 12.81
C LYS A 29 -5.15 5.95 12.95
N VAL A 30 -4.44 5.91 11.83
CA VAL A 30 -2.98 5.77 11.78
C VAL A 30 -2.35 7.12 12.17
N SER A 31 -1.31 7.10 13.00
CA SER A 31 -0.62 8.34 13.39
C SER A 31 0.08 8.98 12.18
N ARG A 32 0.06 10.32 12.11
CA ARG A 32 0.70 11.08 11.03
C ARG A 32 2.18 10.73 10.86
N GLU A 33 2.89 10.55 11.97
CA GLU A 33 4.31 10.17 12.00
C GLU A 33 4.57 8.80 11.37
N TYR A 34 3.69 7.83 11.61
CA TYR A 34 3.82 6.51 11.00
C TYR A 34 3.62 6.59 9.48
N VAL A 35 2.62 7.33 9.02
CA VAL A 35 2.37 7.55 7.58
C VAL A 35 3.56 8.24 6.91
N GLN A 36 4.16 9.23 7.58
CA GLN A 36 5.34 9.93 7.06
C GLN A 36 6.54 8.98 6.90
N LYS A 37 6.81 8.13 7.91
CA LYS A 37 7.84 7.08 7.81
C LYS A 37 7.56 6.07 6.70
N LEU A 38 6.28 5.74 6.45
CA LEU A 38 5.91 4.88 5.32
C LEU A 38 6.32 5.51 3.98
N TYR A 39 6.06 6.80 3.78
CA TYR A 39 6.42 7.52 2.55
C TYR A 39 7.93 7.65 2.37
N GLN A 40 8.66 7.95 3.45
CA GLN A 40 10.14 8.06 3.44
C GLN A 40 10.83 6.75 3.02
N SER A 41 10.21 5.61 3.27
CA SER A 41 10.78 4.29 2.96
C SER A 41 10.56 3.81 1.52
N LEU A 42 9.86 4.59 0.68
CA LEU A 42 9.60 4.25 -0.72
C LEU A 42 10.88 4.35 -1.55
N ASN A 43 11.18 3.32 -2.34
CA ASN A 43 12.24 3.43 -3.35
C ASN A 43 11.79 4.23 -4.58
N GLU A 44 12.70 4.46 -5.52
CA GLU A 44 12.46 5.28 -6.70
C GLU A 44 11.28 4.77 -7.55
N THR A 45 11.21 3.47 -7.83
CA THR A 45 10.13 2.92 -8.67
C THR A 45 8.78 2.94 -7.96
N GLN A 46 8.77 2.62 -6.66
CA GLN A 46 7.58 2.72 -5.80
C GLN A 46 7.10 4.17 -5.68
N ALA A 47 8.03 5.14 -5.56
CA ALA A 47 7.74 6.56 -5.53
C ALA A 47 7.16 7.05 -6.87
N SER A 48 7.64 6.55 -8.02
CA SER A 48 7.03 6.87 -9.33
C SER A 48 5.55 6.47 -9.38
N ILE A 49 5.21 5.27 -8.89
CA ILE A 49 3.82 4.80 -8.85
C ILE A 49 3.00 5.66 -7.90
N PHE A 50 3.53 5.91 -6.69
CA PHE A 50 2.89 6.71 -5.67
C PHE A 50 2.55 8.13 -6.18
N TYR A 51 3.52 8.83 -6.76
CA TYR A 51 3.32 10.18 -7.28
C TYR A 51 2.43 10.20 -8.53
N SER A 52 2.46 9.18 -9.39
CA SER A 52 1.54 9.05 -10.52
C SER A 52 0.08 9.00 -10.05
N VAL A 53 -0.20 8.15 -9.06
CA VAL A 53 -1.55 8.02 -8.50
C VAL A 53 -1.94 9.29 -7.74
N ARG A 54 -1.02 9.88 -6.96
CA ARG A 54 -1.24 11.15 -6.26
C ARG A 54 -1.65 12.27 -7.22
N GLN A 55 -0.92 12.44 -8.31
CA GLN A 55 -1.21 13.45 -9.33
C GLN A 55 -2.60 13.24 -9.94
N TRP A 56 -2.97 11.99 -10.25
CA TRP A 56 -4.30 11.67 -10.73
C TRP A 56 -5.40 12.04 -9.72
N CYS A 57 -5.20 11.74 -8.43
CA CYS A 57 -6.13 12.10 -7.36
C CYS A 57 -6.30 13.63 -7.26
N LEU A 58 -5.21 14.39 -7.31
CA LEU A 58 -5.26 15.86 -7.29
C LEU A 58 -6.03 16.42 -8.48
N GLN A 59 -5.76 15.94 -9.70
CA GLN A 59 -6.48 16.34 -10.91
C GLN A 59 -7.98 16.05 -10.82
N ARG A 60 -8.37 14.93 -10.19
CA ARG A 60 -9.78 14.62 -9.90
C ARG A 60 -10.39 15.65 -8.94
N VAL A 61 -9.70 16.00 -7.86
CA VAL A 61 -10.17 17.02 -6.88
C VAL A 61 -10.24 18.41 -7.51
N TRP A 62 -9.34 18.74 -8.42
CA TRP A 62 -9.35 20.00 -9.19
C TRP A 62 -10.48 20.07 -10.24
N GLY A 63 -11.26 19.01 -10.43
CA GLY A 63 -12.37 18.96 -11.38
C GLY A 63 -11.95 18.69 -12.84
N GLN A 64 -10.69 18.31 -13.09
CA GLN A 64 -10.17 18.08 -14.44
C GLN A 64 -10.63 16.74 -15.06
N ASN A 65 -11.28 15.86 -14.27
CA ASN A 65 -11.77 14.54 -14.69
C ASN A 65 -10.80 13.74 -15.58
N PRO A 66 -9.55 13.50 -15.12
CA PRO A 66 -8.59 12.67 -15.86
C PRO A 66 -9.15 11.28 -16.18
N GLN A 67 -8.67 10.70 -17.29
CA GLN A 67 -9.01 9.32 -17.64
C GLN A 67 -8.61 8.36 -16.51
N PRO A 68 -9.45 7.36 -16.17
CA PRO A 68 -9.10 6.38 -15.15
C PRO A 68 -7.83 5.61 -15.54
N PHE A 69 -6.97 5.37 -14.56
CA PHE A 69 -5.78 4.56 -14.76
C PHE A 69 -6.08 3.08 -14.45
N HIS A 70 -5.52 2.19 -15.25
CA HIS A 70 -5.53 0.74 -15.02
C HIS A 70 -4.08 0.25 -14.98
N TYR A 71 -3.55 0.13 -13.77
CA TYR A 71 -2.16 -0.23 -13.54
C TYR A 71 -2.05 -1.64 -12.98
N PHE A 72 -1.10 -2.40 -13.50
CA PHE A 72 -0.67 -3.67 -12.96
C PHE A 72 0.75 -3.55 -12.39
N VAL A 73 0.87 -3.62 -11.06
CA VAL A 73 2.16 -3.61 -10.38
C VAL A 73 2.62 -5.05 -10.17
N SER A 74 3.60 -5.45 -10.98
CA SER A 74 4.29 -6.73 -10.86
C SER A 74 5.57 -6.58 -10.04
N GLY A 75 6.06 -7.67 -9.47
CA GLY A 75 7.35 -7.72 -8.81
C GLY A 75 7.58 -9.03 -8.12
N GLY A 76 8.83 -9.39 -7.90
CA GLY A 76 9.21 -10.60 -7.16
C GLY A 76 8.65 -10.62 -5.74
N ALA A 77 8.74 -11.78 -5.09
CA ALA A 77 8.43 -11.91 -3.68
C ALA A 77 9.35 -10.97 -2.88
N GLY A 78 8.76 -10.15 -2.00
CA GLY A 78 9.54 -9.25 -1.16
C GLY A 78 9.91 -7.89 -1.78
N CYS A 79 9.44 -7.53 -2.98
CA CYS A 79 9.69 -6.20 -3.58
C CYS A 79 8.86 -5.03 -2.97
N GLY A 80 8.19 -5.24 -1.83
CA GLY A 80 7.40 -4.18 -1.18
C GLY A 80 6.03 -3.88 -1.81
N LYS A 81 5.44 -4.80 -2.57
CA LYS A 81 4.11 -4.62 -3.21
C LYS A 81 3.02 -4.13 -2.25
N SER A 82 2.80 -4.83 -1.13
CA SER A 82 1.80 -4.43 -0.14
C SER A 82 2.14 -3.12 0.60
N HIS A 83 3.41 -2.71 0.60
CA HIS A 83 3.84 -1.41 1.14
C HIS A 83 3.36 -0.27 0.24
N VAL A 84 3.51 -0.41 -1.08
CA VAL A 84 3.00 0.56 -2.08
C VAL A 84 1.48 0.72 -1.95
N ILE A 85 0.75 -0.38 -1.76
CA ILE A 85 -0.71 -0.35 -1.56
C ILE A 85 -1.08 0.53 -0.36
N LYS A 86 -0.40 0.34 0.77
CA LYS A 86 -0.66 1.12 2.00
C LYS A 86 -0.39 2.60 1.78
N CYS A 87 0.73 2.95 1.15
CA CYS A 87 1.07 4.35 0.88
C CYS A 87 0.03 5.02 -0.04
N ILE A 88 -0.36 4.35 -1.12
CA ILE A 88 -1.35 4.89 -2.07
C ILE A 88 -2.72 5.04 -1.40
N TYR A 89 -3.13 4.06 -0.58
CA TYR A 89 -4.40 4.09 0.12
C TYR A 89 -4.52 5.31 1.05
N GLU A 90 -3.53 5.53 1.92
CA GLU A 90 -3.53 6.64 2.86
C GLU A 90 -3.56 8.00 2.14
N GLU A 91 -2.72 8.16 1.11
CA GLU A 91 -2.63 9.44 0.39
C GLU A 91 -3.86 9.72 -0.48
N ALA A 92 -4.37 8.72 -1.21
CA ALA A 92 -5.58 8.89 -2.01
C ALA A 92 -6.80 9.17 -1.13
N THR A 93 -6.92 8.48 0.02
CA THR A 93 -7.99 8.74 0.99
C THR A 93 -7.89 10.16 1.56
N ARG A 94 -6.67 10.64 1.89
CA ARG A 94 -6.43 12.01 2.33
C ARG A 94 -6.87 13.05 1.31
N ILE A 95 -6.48 12.86 0.04
CA ILE A 95 -6.79 13.80 -1.05
C ILE A 95 -8.28 13.80 -1.36
N PHE A 96 -8.92 12.64 -1.46
CA PHE A 96 -10.35 12.58 -1.81
C PHE A 96 -11.27 13.16 -0.74
N ARG A 97 -10.85 13.23 0.54
CA ARG A 97 -11.60 14.00 1.57
C ARG A 97 -11.81 15.47 1.18
N GLN A 98 -11.01 16.01 0.26
CA GLN A 98 -11.14 17.38 -0.19
C GLN A 98 -12.21 17.58 -1.29
N LEU A 99 -12.79 16.50 -1.85
CA LEU A 99 -13.78 16.57 -2.94
C LEU A 99 -15.00 17.42 -2.53
N PRO A 100 -15.46 18.35 -3.38
CA PRO A 100 -16.59 19.24 -3.07
C PRO A 100 -17.88 18.47 -2.67
N LYS A 101 -18.17 17.35 -3.35
CA LYS A 101 -19.34 16.51 -3.06
C LYS A 101 -19.34 15.92 -1.64
N LEU A 102 -18.16 15.65 -1.09
CA LEU A 102 -17.99 15.12 0.27
C LEU A 102 -17.93 16.22 1.35
N ARG A 103 -17.89 17.50 0.95
CA ARG A 103 -17.95 18.64 1.88
C ARG A 103 -19.39 19.05 2.19
N GLU A 104 -20.32 18.84 1.26
CA GLU A 104 -21.75 19.19 1.41
C GLU A 104 -22.55 18.02 2.02
N GLU A 105 -22.24 16.79 1.63
CA GLU A 105 -22.79 15.58 2.23
C GLU A 105 -21.78 15.04 3.25
N HIS A 106 -21.97 15.36 4.54
CA HIS A 106 -21.13 15.00 5.69
C HIS A 106 -20.99 13.49 5.96
N ASP A 107 -21.25 12.61 4.99
CA ASP A 107 -21.16 11.16 5.19
C ASP A 107 -19.72 10.65 4.99
N ILE A 108 -18.88 10.94 5.98
CA ILE A 108 -17.49 10.47 6.11
C ILE A 108 -17.40 8.93 6.11
N SER A 109 -18.54 8.23 6.23
CA SER A 109 -18.63 6.77 6.29
C SER A 109 -18.41 6.06 4.95
N MET A 110 -18.50 6.78 3.82
CA MET A 110 -18.47 6.16 2.49
C MET A 110 -17.05 6.07 1.91
N PRO A 111 -16.58 4.88 1.49
CA PRO A 111 -15.22 4.69 1.01
C PRO A 111 -15.00 5.29 -0.38
N THR A 112 -13.91 6.03 -0.56
CA THR A 112 -13.44 6.53 -1.87
C THR A 112 -12.43 5.59 -2.53
N VAL A 113 -11.68 4.84 -1.71
CA VAL A 113 -10.68 3.85 -2.13
C VAL A 113 -11.04 2.50 -1.53
N LEU A 114 -11.13 1.46 -2.37
CA LEU A 114 -11.45 0.10 -1.95
C LEU A 114 -10.18 -0.75 -1.91
N LEU A 115 -9.89 -1.34 -0.76
CA LEU A 115 -8.82 -2.32 -0.59
C LEU A 115 -9.39 -3.73 -0.67
N THR A 116 -8.95 -4.49 -1.68
CA THR A 116 -9.42 -5.84 -1.90
C THR A 116 -8.30 -6.83 -2.13
N ALA A 117 -8.55 -8.08 -1.80
CA ALA A 117 -7.69 -9.20 -2.19
C ALA A 117 -8.53 -10.44 -2.52
N PHE A 118 -7.89 -11.45 -3.10
CA PHE A 118 -8.55 -12.73 -3.36
C PHE A 118 -8.75 -13.57 -2.07
N THR A 119 -7.73 -13.62 -1.20
CA THR A 119 -7.74 -14.42 0.04
C THR A 119 -7.99 -13.56 1.28
N GLY A 120 -8.54 -14.16 2.34
CA GLY A 120 -8.80 -13.46 3.61
C GLY A 120 -7.52 -12.99 4.30
N THR A 121 -6.44 -13.78 4.27
CA THR A 121 -5.13 -13.40 4.82
C THR A 121 -4.51 -12.22 4.08
N ALA A 122 -4.56 -12.21 2.74
CA ALA A 122 -4.05 -11.08 1.95
C ALA A 122 -4.89 -9.82 2.19
N ALA A 123 -6.22 -9.97 2.26
CA ALA A 123 -7.12 -8.86 2.57
C ALA A 123 -6.80 -8.25 3.95
N PHE A 124 -6.64 -9.09 4.99
CA PHE A 124 -6.28 -8.61 6.32
C PHE A 124 -4.89 -7.93 6.36
N ASN A 125 -3.91 -8.41 5.60
CA ASN A 125 -2.56 -7.83 5.56
C ASN A 125 -2.54 -6.39 5.02
N ILE A 126 -3.45 -6.08 4.10
CA ILE A 126 -3.66 -4.71 3.58
C ILE A 126 -4.79 -3.98 4.33
N SER A 127 -5.37 -4.55 5.39
CA SER A 127 -6.53 -3.99 6.09
C SER A 127 -7.74 -3.75 5.19
N GLY A 128 -7.95 -4.62 4.19
CA GLY A 128 -9.06 -4.62 3.25
C GLY A 128 -10.00 -5.81 3.39
N GLN A 129 -10.85 -6.00 2.39
CA GLN A 129 -11.84 -7.08 2.33
C GLN A 129 -11.58 -8.05 1.17
N THR A 130 -12.22 -9.22 1.18
CA THR A 130 -12.14 -10.11 0.01
C THR A 130 -13.06 -9.62 -1.11
N LEU A 131 -12.65 -9.78 -2.37
CA LEU A 131 -13.48 -9.43 -3.55
C LEU A 131 -14.89 -10.03 -3.47
N HIS A 132 -15.00 -11.28 -3.00
CA HIS A 132 -16.28 -11.98 -2.88
C HIS A 132 -17.20 -11.33 -1.84
N SER A 133 -16.65 -10.95 -0.68
CA SER A 133 -17.41 -10.32 0.40
C SER A 133 -17.86 -8.92 0.01
N LEU A 134 -16.93 -8.10 -0.51
CA LEU A 134 -17.19 -6.71 -0.85
C LEU A 134 -18.25 -6.58 -1.95
N LEU A 135 -18.12 -7.37 -3.03
CA LEU A 135 -18.97 -7.25 -4.21
C LEU A 135 -20.17 -8.21 -4.21
N LYS A 136 -20.43 -8.86 -3.06
CA LYS A 136 -21.47 -9.89 -2.88
C LYS A 136 -21.48 -10.91 -4.04
N LEU A 137 -20.30 -11.40 -4.44
CA LEU A 137 -20.15 -12.28 -5.60
C LEU A 137 -20.55 -13.72 -5.26
N PRO A 138 -21.28 -14.43 -6.15
CA PRO A 138 -21.64 -15.82 -5.91
C PRO A 138 -20.40 -16.72 -5.95
N ARG A 139 -20.38 -17.76 -5.10
CA ARG A 139 -19.29 -18.77 -5.09
C ARG A 139 -19.16 -19.51 -6.43
N SER A 140 -20.24 -19.58 -7.19
CA SER A 140 -20.29 -20.21 -8.53
C SER A 140 -20.48 -19.13 -9.58
N LEU A 141 -19.39 -18.72 -10.23
CA LEU A 141 -19.36 -17.72 -11.31
C LEU A 141 -19.75 -18.36 -12.67
N LYS A 142 -20.88 -19.05 -12.70
CA LYS A 142 -21.38 -19.68 -13.93
C LYS A 142 -22.14 -18.63 -14.76
N PRO A 143 -21.89 -18.54 -16.07
CA PRO A 143 -22.72 -17.74 -16.96
C PRO A 143 -24.17 -18.29 -16.99
N PRO A 144 -25.19 -17.44 -17.20
CA PRO A 144 -25.10 -15.98 -17.41
C PRO A 144 -24.76 -15.19 -16.14
N TYR A 145 -24.33 -13.93 -16.31
CA TYR A 145 -24.01 -13.04 -15.18
C TYR A 145 -25.19 -12.93 -14.20
N GLN A 146 -24.88 -13.04 -12.91
CA GLN A 146 -25.86 -12.97 -11.83
C GLN A 146 -25.88 -11.55 -11.24
N GLY A 147 -26.88 -10.77 -11.65
CA GLY A 147 -27.12 -9.43 -11.12
C GLY A 147 -27.49 -9.46 -9.63
N LEU A 148 -27.21 -8.35 -8.94
CA LEU A 148 -27.81 -8.10 -7.63
C LEU A 148 -29.25 -7.66 -7.87
N GLY A 149 -30.20 -8.31 -7.20
CA GLY A 149 -31.58 -7.85 -7.11
C GLY A 149 -31.67 -6.67 -6.14
N ASN A 150 -32.50 -6.80 -5.10
CA ASN A 150 -32.74 -5.73 -4.14
C ASN A 150 -31.48 -5.24 -3.37
N SER A 151 -30.45 -6.08 -3.25
CA SER A 151 -29.19 -5.71 -2.60
C SER A 151 -28.31 -4.76 -3.41
N LEU A 152 -28.72 -4.45 -4.65
CA LEU A 152 -28.02 -3.53 -5.53
C LEU A 152 -28.11 -2.08 -5.04
N ASP A 153 -29.28 -1.65 -4.55
CA ASP A 153 -29.48 -0.27 -4.11
C ASP A 153 -28.63 0.04 -2.87
N GLU A 154 -28.52 -0.91 -1.94
CA GLU A 154 -27.58 -0.84 -0.80
C GLU A 154 -26.13 -0.67 -1.27
N MET A 155 -25.71 -1.46 -2.28
CA MET A 155 -24.35 -1.38 -2.81
C MET A 155 -24.10 -0.09 -3.59
N ARG A 156 -25.12 0.43 -4.29
CA ARG A 156 -25.03 1.73 -4.96
C ARG A 156 -24.87 2.86 -3.96
N ALA A 157 -25.61 2.83 -2.86
CA ALA A 157 -25.45 3.80 -1.78
C ALA A 157 -24.03 3.72 -1.19
N THR A 158 -23.59 2.52 -0.82
CA THR A 158 -22.30 2.29 -0.15
C THR A 158 -21.09 2.60 -1.03
N LEU A 159 -21.14 2.25 -2.32
CA LEU A 159 -20.00 2.35 -3.25
C LEU A 159 -20.14 3.51 -4.26
N SER A 160 -21.05 4.44 -3.98
CA SER A 160 -21.32 5.63 -4.81
C SER A 160 -20.05 6.46 -5.05
N ASN A 161 -19.28 6.71 -3.98
CA ASN A 161 -18.12 7.62 -3.97
C ASN A 161 -16.78 6.96 -4.34
N VAL A 162 -16.79 5.68 -4.70
CA VAL A 162 -15.58 4.94 -5.04
C VAL A 162 -14.97 5.47 -6.34
N GLU A 163 -13.70 5.84 -6.30
CA GLU A 163 -12.90 6.30 -7.44
C GLU A 163 -11.75 5.33 -7.77
N ILE A 164 -11.23 4.59 -6.78
CA ILE A 164 -10.10 3.66 -6.92
C ILE A 164 -10.43 2.30 -6.32
N LEU A 165 -10.17 1.23 -7.08
CA LEU A 165 -10.16 -0.16 -6.62
C LEU A 165 -8.73 -0.70 -6.61
N ILE A 166 -8.26 -1.18 -5.46
CA ILE A 166 -6.97 -1.86 -5.31
C ILE A 166 -7.22 -3.36 -5.11
N ILE A 167 -6.52 -4.20 -5.89
CA ILE A 167 -6.61 -5.66 -5.82
C ILE A 167 -5.22 -6.24 -5.55
N ASP A 168 -4.97 -6.74 -4.34
CA ASP A 168 -3.75 -7.49 -4.00
C ASP A 168 -3.89 -8.99 -4.36
N GLU A 169 -2.76 -9.66 -4.57
CA GLU A 169 -2.65 -11.05 -4.99
C GLU A 169 -3.49 -11.38 -6.25
N VAL A 170 -3.40 -10.52 -7.27
CA VAL A 170 -4.16 -10.67 -8.53
C VAL A 170 -3.84 -11.97 -9.28
N SER A 171 -2.72 -12.64 -8.99
CA SER A 171 -2.35 -13.92 -9.60
C SER A 171 -3.35 -15.04 -9.34
N MET A 172 -4.08 -15.00 -8.22
CA MET A 172 -5.12 -15.98 -7.88
C MET A 172 -6.49 -15.63 -8.49
N VAL A 173 -6.64 -14.45 -9.09
CA VAL A 173 -7.91 -14.01 -9.69
C VAL A 173 -8.03 -14.62 -11.09
N SER A 174 -9.10 -15.38 -11.32
CA SER A 174 -9.42 -15.93 -12.65
C SER A 174 -10.01 -14.87 -13.59
N LYS A 175 -9.87 -15.05 -14.91
CA LYS A 175 -10.53 -14.23 -15.94
C LYS A 175 -12.02 -14.00 -15.70
N ARG A 176 -12.76 -15.08 -15.39
CA ARG A 176 -14.19 -15.01 -15.09
C ARG A 176 -14.50 -14.15 -13.88
N LEU A 177 -13.73 -14.30 -12.80
CA LEU A 177 -13.90 -13.46 -11.60
C LEU A 177 -13.66 -11.99 -11.94
N PHE A 178 -12.63 -11.68 -12.72
CA PHE A 178 -12.31 -10.33 -13.13
C PHE A 178 -13.38 -9.70 -14.03
N ALA A 179 -13.93 -10.46 -14.99
CA ALA A 179 -15.08 -10.04 -15.79
C ALA A 179 -16.32 -9.75 -14.91
N TYR A 180 -16.60 -10.60 -13.92
CA TYR A 180 -17.67 -10.35 -12.95
C TYR A 180 -17.45 -9.07 -12.15
N VAL A 181 -16.21 -8.77 -11.76
CA VAL A 181 -15.87 -7.50 -11.08
C VAL A 181 -16.16 -6.32 -11.99
N ASN A 182 -15.72 -6.35 -13.25
CA ASN A 182 -16.02 -5.32 -14.25
C ASN A 182 -17.53 -5.08 -14.40
N TRP A 183 -18.31 -6.14 -14.68
CA TRP A 183 -19.76 -6.05 -14.85
C TRP A 183 -20.46 -5.58 -13.57
N ARG A 184 -19.96 -5.96 -12.40
CA ARG A 184 -20.51 -5.49 -11.12
C ARG A 184 -20.34 -3.99 -10.95
N PHE A 185 -19.17 -3.44 -11.25
CA PHE A 185 -18.97 -1.99 -11.19
C PHE A 185 -19.75 -1.23 -12.26
N GLN A 186 -19.89 -1.79 -13.47
CA GLN A 186 -20.77 -1.23 -14.51
C GLN A 186 -22.23 -1.17 -14.03
N GLN A 187 -22.70 -2.22 -13.35
CA GLN A 187 -24.04 -2.29 -12.78
C GLN A 187 -24.24 -1.26 -11.64
N ILE A 188 -23.24 -1.12 -10.76
CA ILE A 188 -23.26 -0.17 -9.63
C ILE A 188 -23.25 1.27 -10.16
N LYS A 189 -22.31 1.62 -11.05
CA LYS A 189 -22.13 2.98 -11.58
C LYS A 189 -23.11 3.34 -12.71
N GLY A 190 -23.90 2.38 -13.19
CA GLY A 190 -24.93 2.59 -14.21
C GLY A 190 -24.37 2.96 -15.59
N ASN A 191 -23.15 2.55 -15.92
CA ASN A 191 -22.52 2.83 -17.21
C ASN A 191 -21.75 1.63 -17.75
N LYS A 192 -21.49 1.61 -19.06
CA LYS A 192 -20.75 0.52 -19.75
C LYS A 192 -19.23 0.77 -19.84
N LYS A 193 -18.70 1.80 -19.17
CA LYS A 193 -17.25 2.04 -19.18
C LYS A 193 -16.53 0.89 -18.45
N PRO A 194 -15.27 0.61 -18.76
CA PRO A 194 -14.48 -0.37 -18.03
C PRO A 194 -14.51 -0.06 -16.53
N PHE A 195 -14.87 -1.06 -15.72
CA PHE A 195 -15.09 -0.96 -14.27
C PHE A 195 -16.03 0.16 -13.84
N GLY A 196 -17.01 0.52 -14.66
CA GLY A 196 -17.91 1.64 -14.34
C GLY A 196 -17.22 3.01 -14.36
N GLY A 197 -16.02 3.12 -14.93
CA GLY A 197 -15.23 4.36 -14.99
C GLY A 197 -14.33 4.63 -13.78
N ILE A 198 -14.10 3.63 -12.91
CA ILE A 198 -13.16 3.75 -11.79
C ILE A 198 -11.72 3.39 -12.22
N SER A 199 -10.75 3.90 -11.47
CA SER A 199 -9.35 3.48 -11.62
C SER A 199 -9.10 2.17 -10.89
N VAL A 200 -8.23 1.32 -11.44
CA VAL A 200 -7.92 -0.01 -10.89
C VAL A 200 -6.41 -0.16 -10.76
N LEU A 201 -5.96 -0.46 -9.55
CA LEU A 201 -4.58 -0.84 -9.23
C LEU A 201 -4.55 -2.33 -8.89
N ALA A 202 -4.14 -3.15 -9.85
CA ALA A 202 -3.92 -4.57 -9.63
C ALA A 202 -2.47 -4.81 -9.19
N VAL A 203 -2.27 -5.58 -8.13
CA VAL A 203 -0.96 -5.85 -7.55
C VAL A 203 -0.80 -7.36 -7.37
N GLY A 204 0.34 -7.91 -7.77
CA GLY A 204 0.62 -9.33 -7.59
C GLY A 204 1.81 -9.82 -8.40
N ASP A 205 1.95 -11.14 -8.49
CA ASP A 205 3.04 -11.79 -9.23
C ASP A 205 2.49 -13.04 -9.92
N PHE A 206 2.32 -12.99 -11.24
CA PHE A 206 1.79 -14.13 -12.01
C PHE A 206 2.72 -15.34 -12.03
N TYR A 207 4.01 -15.17 -11.71
CA TYR A 207 4.96 -16.28 -11.54
C TYR A 207 4.74 -17.08 -10.25
N GLN A 208 3.85 -16.62 -9.36
CA GLN A 208 3.41 -17.39 -8.19
C GLN A 208 2.34 -18.42 -8.59
N LEU A 209 1.50 -18.83 -7.64
CA LEU A 209 0.45 -19.80 -7.94
C LEU A 209 -0.65 -19.18 -8.80
N ARG A 210 -1.05 -19.95 -9.80
CA ARG A 210 -2.19 -19.68 -10.68
C ARG A 210 -3.53 -19.82 -9.94
N PRO A 211 -4.64 -19.32 -10.51
CA PRO A 211 -5.97 -19.55 -9.96
C PRO A 211 -6.25 -21.05 -9.81
N VAL A 212 -6.91 -21.42 -8.70
CA VAL A 212 -7.14 -22.84 -8.36
C VAL A 212 -7.99 -23.53 -9.43
N GLY A 213 -7.56 -24.72 -9.85
CA GLY A 213 -8.29 -25.57 -10.79
C GLY A 213 -7.86 -25.38 -12.25
N LYS A 214 -8.84 -25.47 -13.17
CA LYS A 214 -8.61 -25.33 -14.62
C LYS A 214 -8.76 -23.89 -15.14
N ALA A 215 -8.94 -22.91 -14.25
CA ALA A 215 -9.04 -21.52 -14.64
C ALA A 215 -7.68 -21.01 -15.13
N LYS A 216 -7.65 -20.32 -16.26
CA LYS A 216 -6.42 -19.68 -16.75
C LYS A 216 -6.12 -18.39 -15.99
N PRO A 217 -4.84 -18.03 -15.82
CA PRO A 217 -4.42 -16.73 -15.31
C PRO A 217 -4.91 -15.58 -16.19
N LEU A 218 -5.01 -14.38 -15.61
CA LEU A 218 -5.47 -13.17 -16.32
C LEU A 218 -4.57 -12.76 -17.47
N CYS A 219 -3.26 -12.94 -17.33
CA CYS A 219 -2.28 -12.51 -18.34
C CYS A 219 -2.25 -13.38 -19.60
N VAL A 220 -2.79 -14.60 -19.56
CA VAL A 220 -2.73 -15.52 -20.70
C VAL A 220 -3.83 -15.18 -21.70
N TYR A 221 -3.48 -14.74 -22.90
CA TYR A 221 -4.44 -14.39 -23.96
C TYR A 221 -5.24 -15.61 -24.44
N GLU A 222 -6.52 -15.41 -24.74
CA GLU A 222 -7.38 -16.42 -25.39
C GLU A 222 -8.14 -15.75 -26.54
N GLU A 223 -8.18 -16.39 -27.71
CA GLU A 223 -8.79 -15.84 -28.92
C GLU A 223 -10.32 -15.74 -28.82
N ASP A 224 -10.95 -16.58 -28.00
CA ASP A 224 -12.41 -16.72 -27.90
C ASP A 224 -13.08 -15.82 -26.83
N GLU A 225 -12.32 -15.02 -26.07
CA GLU A 225 -12.85 -14.15 -25.00
C GLU A 225 -12.29 -12.71 -25.12
N GLU A 226 -13.13 -11.69 -24.88
CA GLU A 226 -12.67 -10.29 -24.77
C GLU A 226 -11.64 -10.15 -23.64
N ASP A 227 -10.40 -9.79 -23.99
CA ASP A 227 -9.30 -9.68 -23.04
C ASP A 227 -9.16 -8.25 -22.49
N PHE A 228 -10.03 -7.93 -21.53
CA PHE A 228 -10.02 -6.66 -20.79
C PHE A 228 -8.66 -6.36 -20.15
N TRP A 229 -7.89 -7.39 -19.78
CA TRP A 229 -6.60 -7.21 -19.13
C TRP A 229 -5.59 -6.64 -20.13
N LYS A 230 -5.42 -7.30 -21.27
CA LYS A 230 -4.45 -6.89 -22.31
C LYS A 230 -4.78 -5.52 -22.90
N GLU A 231 -6.07 -5.22 -23.08
CA GLU A 231 -6.50 -3.97 -23.72
C GLU A 231 -6.32 -2.73 -22.82
N HIS A 232 -6.49 -2.87 -21.50
CA HIS A 232 -6.63 -1.71 -20.61
C HIS A 232 -5.47 -1.57 -19.62
N PHE A 233 -4.86 -2.67 -19.17
CA PHE A 233 -3.86 -2.61 -18.11
C PHE A 233 -2.46 -2.30 -18.64
N LYS A 234 -1.79 -1.36 -17.96
CA LYS A 234 -0.38 -1.06 -18.18
C LYS A 234 0.45 -1.61 -17.02
N MET A 235 1.54 -2.30 -17.34
CA MET A 235 2.37 -3.01 -16.37
C MET A 235 3.54 -2.17 -15.87
N ILE A 236 3.80 -2.23 -14.57
CA ILE A 236 4.94 -1.59 -13.89
C ILE A 236 5.63 -2.67 -13.07
N THR A 237 6.94 -2.85 -13.24
CA THR A 237 7.70 -3.90 -12.54
C THR A 237 8.55 -3.32 -11.42
N LEU A 238 8.33 -3.80 -10.19
CA LEU A 238 9.22 -3.58 -9.05
C LEU A 238 10.38 -4.59 -9.11
N THR A 239 11.60 -4.06 -9.24
CA THR A 239 12.83 -4.85 -9.39
C THR A 239 13.61 -4.98 -8.09
N GLU A 240 13.61 -3.94 -7.27
CA GLU A 240 14.35 -3.92 -6.01
C GLU A 240 13.72 -4.80 -4.94
N ILE A 241 14.57 -5.56 -4.24
CA ILE A 241 14.16 -6.52 -3.22
C ILE A 241 14.26 -5.85 -1.84
N MET A 242 13.14 -5.84 -1.11
CA MET A 242 13.02 -5.13 0.17
C MET A 242 12.97 -6.06 1.38
N ARG A 243 12.63 -7.34 1.20
CA ARG A 243 12.43 -8.29 2.30
C ARG A 243 13.71 -9.01 2.72
N GLN A 244 14.52 -9.46 1.77
CA GLN A 244 15.80 -10.17 2.01
C GLN A 244 17.00 -9.22 1.88
N LYS A 245 16.91 -7.99 2.41
CA LYS A 245 17.97 -6.98 2.27
C LYS A 245 19.32 -7.43 2.83
N GLU A 246 19.30 -8.30 3.85
CA GLU A 246 20.50 -8.82 4.52
C GLU A 246 21.15 -9.98 3.74
N ASP A 247 20.44 -10.61 2.80
CA ASP A 247 20.92 -11.77 2.03
C ASP A 247 20.60 -11.59 0.53
N LEU A 248 21.35 -10.68 -0.11
CA LEU A 248 21.19 -10.36 -1.54
C LEU A 248 21.46 -11.58 -2.43
N ALA A 249 22.36 -12.48 -2.04
CA ALA A 249 22.67 -13.69 -2.80
C ALA A 249 21.44 -14.61 -2.90
N PHE A 250 20.76 -14.85 -1.78
CA PHE A 250 19.51 -15.60 -1.74
C PHE A 250 18.39 -14.89 -2.51
N ALA A 251 18.31 -13.56 -2.38
CA ALA A 251 17.32 -12.75 -3.07
C ALA A 251 17.45 -12.85 -4.60
N HIS A 252 18.67 -12.78 -5.12
CA HIS A 252 18.96 -12.97 -6.55
C HIS A 252 18.67 -14.41 -7.01
N LEU A 253 18.97 -15.41 -6.19
CA LEU A 253 18.60 -16.81 -6.46
C LEU A 253 17.08 -16.97 -6.60
N LEU A 254 16.29 -16.39 -5.69
CA LEU A 254 14.82 -16.44 -5.76
C LEU A 254 14.28 -15.78 -7.03
N ASN A 255 14.87 -14.67 -7.47
CA ASN A 255 14.49 -14.02 -8.73
C ASN A 255 14.85 -14.86 -9.97
N ARG A 256 15.95 -15.63 -9.94
CA ARG A 256 16.25 -16.61 -10.99
C ARG A 256 15.24 -17.76 -10.97
N ILE A 257 14.95 -18.31 -9.79
CA ILE A 257 13.95 -19.36 -9.58
C ILE A 257 12.56 -18.94 -10.10
N ARG A 258 12.18 -17.67 -9.90
CA ARG A 258 10.90 -17.09 -10.32
C ARG A 258 10.60 -17.27 -11.80
N VAL A 259 11.60 -17.11 -12.66
CA VAL A 259 11.44 -17.08 -14.14
C VAL A 259 12.03 -18.31 -14.84
N LYS A 260 12.72 -19.17 -14.10
CA LYS A 260 13.41 -20.36 -14.62
C LYS A 260 12.47 -21.27 -15.41
N GLN A 261 12.84 -21.59 -16.64
CA GLN A 261 12.11 -22.55 -17.47
C GLN A 261 12.45 -23.99 -17.09
N LYS A 262 11.58 -24.93 -17.47
CA LYS A 262 11.77 -26.35 -17.18
C LYS A 262 12.99 -26.97 -17.89
N THR A 263 13.35 -26.43 -19.05
CA THR A 263 14.50 -26.85 -19.86
C THR A 263 15.83 -26.27 -19.39
N GLU A 264 15.80 -25.22 -18.58
CA GLU A 264 16.99 -24.55 -18.06
C GLU A 264 17.53 -25.28 -16.82
N SER A 265 18.86 -25.37 -16.70
CA SER A 265 19.54 -25.84 -15.49
C SER A 265 20.03 -24.67 -14.65
N PHE A 266 20.11 -24.85 -13.34
CA PHE A 266 20.76 -23.89 -12.45
C PHE A 266 22.26 -23.77 -12.72
N SER A 267 22.81 -22.59 -12.42
CA SER A 267 24.27 -22.40 -12.35
C SER A 267 24.87 -23.22 -11.20
N GLU A 268 26.15 -23.57 -11.29
CA GLU A 268 26.82 -24.32 -10.21
C GLU A 268 26.83 -23.56 -8.87
N SER A 269 26.89 -22.23 -8.91
CA SER A 269 26.73 -21.39 -7.72
C SER A 269 25.34 -21.50 -7.10
N ASP A 270 24.28 -21.53 -7.91
CA ASP A 270 22.90 -21.66 -7.43
C ASP A 270 22.64 -23.04 -6.83
N LYS A 271 23.17 -24.09 -7.46
CA LYS A 271 23.10 -25.46 -6.94
C LYS A 271 23.81 -25.56 -5.59
N THR A 272 24.97 -24.95 -5.45
CA THR A 272 25.73 -24.94 -4.19
C THR A 272 24.94 -24.22 -3.08
N LEU A 273 24.33 -23.07 -3.39
CA LEU A 273 23.48 -22.35 -2.43
C LEU A 273 22.26 -23.18 -2.02
N LEU A 274 21.53 -23.76 -2.98
CA LEU A 274 20.39 -24.62 -2.67
C LEU A 274 20.78 -25.87 -1.89
N ALA A 275 21.92 -26.49 -2.23
CA ALA A 275 22.45 -27.67 -1.55
C ALA A 275 22.79 -27.36 -0.09
N SER A 276 23.29 -26.16 0.22
CA SER A 276 23.57 -25.74 1.60
C SER A 276 22.31 -25.64 2.47
N ALA A 277 21.14 -25.39 1.85
CA ALA A 277 19.84 -25.39 2.51
C ALA A 277 19.19 -26.79 2.58
N VAL A 278 19.75 -27.81 1.92
CA VAL A 278 19.22 -29.18 2.01
C VAL A 278 19.52 -29.75 3.39
N THR A 279 18.48 -30.15 4.10
CA THR A 279 18.59 -30.74 5.44
C THR A 279 17.93 -32.11 5.44
N GLU A 280 18.54 -33.09 6.11
CA GLU A 280 17.89 -34.38 6.32
C GLU A 280 16.64 -34.23 7.18
N SER A 281 15.62 -35.05 6.92
CA SER A 281 14.34 -34.94 7.64
C SER A 281 14.43 -35.15 9.14
N LYS A 282 15.56 -35.69 9.65
CA LYS A 282 15.81 -35.92 11.08
C LYS A 282 16.39 -34.70 11.79
N ASP A 283 17.12 -33.86 11.06
CA ASP A 283 17.78 -32.66 11.60
C ASP A 283 16.95 -31.39 11.40
N CYS A 284 15.79 -31.51 10.75
CA CYS A 284 14.85 -30.41 10.59
C CYS A 284 14.23 -30.00 11.93
N PRO A 285 14.12 -28.68 12.21
CA PRO A 285 13.50 -28.18 13.43
C PRO A 285 12.01 -28.56 13.50
N THR A 286 11.52 -28.95 14.68
CA THR A 286 10.13 -29.39 14.88
C THR A 286 9.15 -28.27 15.20
N ASP A 287 9.63 -27.09 15.64
CA ASP A 287 8.79 -25.94 16.01
C ASP A 287 8.49 -24.98 14.84
N VAL A 288 8.91 -25.34 13.62
CA VAL A 288 8.69 -24.51 12.41
C VAL A 288 7.61 -25.10 11.52
N ILE A 289 7.04 -24.26 10.65
CA ILE A 289 6.00 -24.68 9.71
C ILE A 289 6.63 -25.52 8.58
N TYR A 290 6.08 -26.71 8.35
CA TYR A 290 6.41 -27.54 7.20
C TYR A 290 5.52 -27.21 6.01
N ILE A 291 6.11 -26.96 4.84
CA ILE A 291 5.41 -26.62 3.61
C ILE A 291 5.46 -27.82 2.66
N PHE A 292 4.28 -28.33 2.29
CA PHE A 292 4.12 -29.43 1.35
C PHE A 292 3.29 -29.00 0.11
N ALA A 293 3.31 -29.85 -0.91
CA ALA A 293 2.53 -29.65 -2.12
C ALA A 293 1.06 -30.10 -1.97
N THR A 294 0.79 -31.18 -1.23
CA THR A 294 -0.55 -31.79 -1.16
C THR A 294 -1.15 -31.81 0.24
N ASN A 295 -2.48 -31.64 0.35
CA ASN A 295 -3.18 -31.76 1.64
C ASN A 295 -2.96 -33.12 2.31
N LYS A 296 -2.82 -34.21 1.52
CA LYS A 296 -2.56 -35.55 2.07
C LYS A 296 -1.23 -35.63 2.82
N GLU A 297 -0.19 -34.96 2.35
CA GLU A 297 1.11 -34.89 3.04
C GLU A 297 1.00 -34.05 4.30
N VAL A 298 0.33 -32.89 4.21
CA VAL A 298 0.05 -32.02 5.34
C VAL A 298 -0.69 -32.75 6.45
N ASP A 299 -1.80 -33.40 6.14
CA ASP A 299 -2.64 -34.09 7.12
C ASP A 299 -1.87 -35.26 7.76
N CYS A 300 -1.08 -36.00 6.97
CA CYS A 300 -0.27 -37.11 7.48
C CYS A 300 0.85 -36.63 8.42
N HIS A 301 1.55 -35.54 8.06
CA HIS A 301 2.59 -34.97 8.90
C HIS A 301 1.98 -34.41 10.19
N ASN A 302 0.93 -33.60 10.08
CA ASN A 302 0.22 -33.00 11.22
C ASN A 302 -0.20 -34.05 12.26
N SER A 303 -0.90 -35.11 11.86
CA SER A 303 -1.34 -36.15 12.80
C SER A 303 -0.17 -36.92 13.42
N LYS A 304 0.92 -37.15 12.67
CA LYS A 304 2.13 -37.77 13.24
C LYS A 304 2.78 -36.87 14.30
N THR A 305 2.90 -35.58 14.00
CA THR A 305 3.51 -34.59 14.90
C THR A 305 2.69 -34.41 16.18
N VAL A 306 1.35 -34.33 16.08
CA VAL A 306 0.48 -34.26 17.27
C VAL A 306 0.65 -35.49 18.15
N ARG A 307 0.61 -36.70 17.58
CA ARG A 307 0.77 -37.96 18.34
C ARG A 307 2.15 -38.14 18.96
N ALA A 308 3.17 -37.51 18.37
CA ALA A 308 4.53 -37.54 18.90
C ALA A 308 4.74 -36.53 20.03
N LEU A 309 4.19 -35.32 19.91
CA LEU A 309 4.42 -34.21 20.84
C LEU A 309 3.42 -34.17 22.00
N HIS A 310 2.17 -34.59 21.78
CA HIS A 310 1.10 -34.49 22.78
C HIS A 310 0.52 -35.88 23.06
N LYS A 311 0.73 -36.37 24.29
CA LYS A 311 0.18 -37.68 24.72
C LYS A 311 -1.28 -37.59 25.16
N ASP A 312 -1.72 -36.43 25.64
CA ASP A 312 -3.05 -36.18 26.21
C ASP A 312 -4.01 -35.49 25.23
N PHE A 313 -3.91 -35.81 23.93
CA PHE A 313 -4.79 -35.20 22.93
C PHE A 313 -6.21 -35.76 22.96
N VAL A 314 -7.19 -34.88 22.74
CA VAL A 314 -8.62 -35.21 22.67
C VAL A 314 -9.07 -35.17 21.21
N ASN A 315 -9.84 -36.18 20.79
CA ASN A 315 -10.47 -36.20 19.47
C ASN A 315 -11.82 -35.49 19.53
N ILE A 316 -11.95 -34.39 18.80
CA ILE A 316 -13.19 -33.63 18.69
C ILE A 316 -13.86 -33.98 17.36
N ASP A 317 -14.87 -34.86 17.42
CA ASP A 317 -15.62 -35.25 16.23
C ASP A 317 -16.68 -34.21 15.81
N ALA A 318 -16.92 -34.17 14.51
CA ALA A 318 -17.93 -33.34 13.88
C ALA A 318 -19.33 -33.94 14.10
N GLU A 319 -20.33 -33.07 14.31
CA GLU A 319 -21.71 -33.49 14.42
C GLU A 319 -22.41 -33.28 13.07
N ASP A 320 -22.72 -34.37 12.37
CA ASP A 320 -23.46 -34.29 11.12
C ASP A 320 -24.96 -34.51 11.38
N TYR A 321 -25.79 -33.66 10.79
CA TYR A 321 -27.25 -33.70 10.89
C TYR A 321 -27.86 -33.86 9.51
N LEU A 322 -28.85 -34.74 9.39
CA LEU A 322 -29.64 -34.92 8.17
C LEU A 322 -31.00 -34.23 8.33
N GLN A 323 -31.33 -33.36 7.39
CA GLN A 323 -32.64 -32.74 7.26
C GLN A 323 -33.63 -33.75 6.68
N ASP A 324 -34.70 -34.03 7.42
CA ASP A 324 -35.81 -34.81 6.93
C ASP A 324 -36.59 -34.00 5.89
N SER A 325 -36.69 -34.53 4.66
CA SER A 325 -37.35 -33.89 3.52
C SER A 325 -38.85 -33.65 3.72
N ARG A 326 -39.50 -34.34 4.68
CA ARG A 326 -40.95 -34.24 4.93
C ARG A 326 -41.30 -33.35 6.13
N THR A 327 -40.45 -33.31 7.15
CA THR A 327 -40.73 -32.61 8.41
C THR A 327 -39.83 -31.39 8.65
N GLY A 328 -38.77 -31.22 7.86
CA GLY A 328 -37.75 -30.18 8.06
C GLY A 328 -36.89 -30.35 9.31
N LYS A 329 -37.14 -31.39 10.14
CA LYS A 329 -36.40 -31.63 11.38
C LYS A 329 -35.00 -32.20 11.09
N MET A 330 -34.03 -31.77 11.90
CA MET A 330 -32.63 -32.18 11.79
C MET A 330 -32.36 -33.38 12.70
N LYS A 331 -31.95 -34.52 12.13
CA LYS A 331 -31.60 -35.74 12.88
C LYS A 331 -30.08 -35.93 12.90
N LYS A 332 -29.47 -36.04 14.09
CA LYS A 332 -28.03 -36.31 14.25
C LYS A 332 -27.70 -37.69 13.68
N LEU A 333 -26.65 -37.76 12.86
CA LEU A 333 -26.07 -38.99 12.35
C LEU A 333 -25.08 -39.55 13.38
N GLY A 334 -25.03 -40.87 13.54
CA GLY A 334 -24.17 -41.53 14.54
C GLY A 334 -22.67 -41.49 14.22
N ALA A 335 -22.28 -41.15 12.98
CA ALA A 335 -20.88 -40.98 12.59
C ALA A 335 -20.76 -39.87 11.54
N PRO A 336 -19.63 -39.13 11.53
CA PRO A 336 -19.39 -38.09 10.54
C PRO A 336 -19.26 -38.69 9.14
N THR A 337 -19.99 -38.11 8.19
CA THR A 337 -20.02 -38.52 6.79
C THR A 337 -18.69 -38.18 6.12
N LYS A 338 -18.16 -39.09 5.29
CA LYS A 338 -16.97 -38.81 4.48
C LYS A 338 -17.29 -37.74 3.43
N SER A 339 -16.85 -36.51 3.69
CA SER A 339 -16.87 -35.41 2.70
C SER A 339 -15.47 -35.19 2.16
N LYS A 340 -15.34 -35.13 0.82
CA LYS A 340 -14.09 -34.77 0.12
C LYS A 340 -13.94 -33.25 -0.08
N LYS A 341 -14.98 -32.45 0.20
CA LYS A 341 -15.07 -31.03 -0.12
C LYS A 341 -15.79 -30.25 1.00
N GLY A 342 -15.21 -30.21 2.20
CA GLY A 342 -15.71 -29.39 3.31
C GLY A 342 -14.56 -28.59 3.93
N GLU A 343 -14.85 -27.37 4.37
CA GLU A 343 -13.90 -26.53 5.12
C GLU A 343 -13.83 -26.93 6.60
N LEU A 344 -14.87 -27.63 7.08
CA LEU A 344 -14.95 -28.24 8.40
C LEU A 344 -14.49 -29.71 8.36
N VAL A 345 -13.41 -29.99 9.08
CA VAL A 345 -12.81 -31.33 9.17
C VAL A 345 -13.69 -32.30 9.96
N GLN A 346 -13.45 -33.60 9.78
CA GLN A 346 -14.25 -34.64 10.45
C GLN A 346 -13.90 -34.75 11.94
N THR A 347 -12.60 -34.79 12.23
CA THR A 347 -12.07 -34.93 13.59
C THR A 347 -10.92 -33.94 13.75
N ILE A 348 -10.87 -33.26 14.89
CA ILE A 348 -9.74 -32.39 15.27
C ILE A 348 -9.04 -33.06 16.45
N GLU A 349 -7.77 -33.40 16.27
CA GLU A 349 -6.88 -33.83 17.37
C GLU A 349 -6.46 -32.57 18.14
N ALA A 350 -7.04 -32.31 19.31
CA ALA A 350 -6.85 -31.08 20.08
C ALA A 350 -6.17 -31.35 21.43
N ALA A 351 -5.14 -30.58 21.75
CA ALA A 351 -4.49 -30.54 23.07
C ALA A 351 -3.93 -29.13 23.30
N GLU A 352 -3.65 -28.78 24.55
CA GLU A 352 -2.94 -27.54 24.84
C GLU A 352 -1.54 -27.56 24.19
N GLY A 353 -1.16 -26.44 23.57
CA GLY A 353 0.05 -26.28 22.78
C GLY A 353 -0.05 -26.71 21.31
N VAL A 354 -1.12 -27.39 20.90
CA VAL A 354 -1.28 -27.84 19.50
C VAL A 354 -1.45 -26.64 18.56
N ARG A 355 -0.66 -26.62 17.48
CA ARG A 355 -0.78 -25.61 16.43
C ARG A 355 -1.98 -25.86 15.54
N VAL A 356 -2.81 -24.84 15.41
CA VAL A 356 -4.02 -24.83 14.58
C VAL A 356 -4.07 -23.62 13.65
N MET A 357 -4.83 -23.76 12.58
CA MET A 357 -5.12 -22.69 11.63
C MET A 357 -6.63 -22.60 11.42
N VAL A 358 -7.13 -21.37 11.41
CA VAL A 358 -8.54 -21.05 11.13
C VAL A 358 -8.84 -21.34 9.66
N THR A 359 -9.93 -22.06 9.39
CA THR A 359 -10.31 -22.49 8.02
C THR A 359 -11.38 -21.64 7.37
N ARG A 360 -12.01 -20.73 8.13
CA ARG A 360 -13.07 -19.82 7.65
C ARG A 360 -12.83 -18.39 8.08
N ASN A 361 -13.38 -17.46 7.29
CA ASN A 361 -13.45 -16.06 7.71
C ASN A 361 -14.54 -15.95 8.77
N ILE A 362 -14.16 -15.76 10.02
CA ILE A 362 -15.07 -15.51 11.14
C ILE A 362 -15.30 -14.01 11.23
N ASP A 363 -14.20 -13.26 11.37
CA ASP A 363 -14.20 -11.81 11.39
C ASP A 363 -12.97 -11.31 10.61
N VAL A 364 -13.20 -10.70 9.45
CA VAL A 364 -12.11 -10.19 8.60
C VAL A 364 -11.50 -8.92 9.19
N GLU A 365 -12.31 -8.10 9.85
CA GLU A 365 -11.86 -6.83 10.43
C GLU A 365 -11.02 -7.06 11.67
N ASP A 366 -11.42 -8.01 12.52
CA ASP A 366 -10.64 -8.43 13.68
C ASP A 366 -9.53 -9.43 13.30
N GLY A 367 -9.34 -9.73 12.01
CA GLY A 367 -8.24 -10.56 11.52
C GLY A 367 -8.36 -12.06 11.79
N ILE A 368 -9.52 -12.54 12.22
CA ILE A 368 -9.82 -13.95 12.40
C ILE A 368 -10.32 -14.53 11.05
N VAL A 369 -9.36 -14.68 10.13
CA VAL A 369 -9.59 -15.09 8.74
C VAL A 369 -9.09 -16.49 8.45
N ASN A 370 -9.57 -17.09 7.35
CA ASN A 370 -9.04 -18.35 6.83
C ASN A 370 -7.54 -18.21 6.54
N GLY A 371 -6.71 -18.94 7.27
CA GLY A 371 -5.25 -18.83 7.22
C GLY A 371 -4.61 -18.23 8.47
N THR A 372 -5.39 -17.84 9.47
CA THR A 372 -4.85 -17.32 10.74
C THR A 372 -4.31 -18.47 11.59
N PHE A 373 -3.07 -18.34 12.05
CA PHE A 373 -2.37 -19.34 12.87
C PHE A 373 -2.47 -19.02 14.36
N GLY A 374 -2.52 -20.07 15.17
CA GLY A 374 -2.43 -19.97 16.62
C GLY A 374 -2.18 -21.32 17.28
N LYS A 375 -2.06 -21.30 18.61
CA LYS A 375 -1.95 -22.48 19.46
C LYS A 375 -3.19 -22.61 20.32
N ILE A 376 -3.66 -23.83 20.52
CA ILE A 376 -4.72 -24.10 21.51
C ILE A 376 -4.10 -23.89 22.90
N ALA A 377 -4.68 -23.01 23.70
CA ALA A 377 -4.23 -22.74 25.06
C ALA A 377 -5.24 -23.17 26.11
N ASN A 378 -6.53 -23.27 25.76
CA ASN A 378 -7.57 -23.70 26.68
C ASN A 378 -8.66 -24.48 25.93
N ILE A 379 -9.20 -25.53 26.55
CA ILE A 379 -10.30 -26.35 26.02
C ILE A 379 -11.45 -26.31 27.01
N VAL A 380 -12.52 -25.60 26.66
CA VAL A 380 -13.69 -25.46 27.54
C VAL A 380 -14.67 -26.59 27.27
N THR A 381 -14.79 -27.50 28.23
CA THR A 381 -15.72 -28.63 28.20
C THR A 381 -16.93 -28.38 29.09
N GLU A 382 -18.13 -28.74 28.60
CA GLU A 382 -19.34 -28.81 29.41
C GLU A 382 -19.85 -30.25 29.43
N THR A 383 -20.18 -30.76 30.61
CA THR A 383 -20.78 -32.09 30.77
C THR A 383 -22.29 -31.95 30.89
N LYS A 384 -23.04 -32.45 29.90
CA LYS A 384 -24.51 -32.51 29.93
C LYS A 384 -24.96 -33.95 29.74
N ALA A 385 -25.80 -34.43 30.66
CA ALA A 385 -26.39 -35.79 30.62
C ALA A 385 -25.37 -36.94 30.48
N GLY A 386 -24.19 -36.83 31.10
CA GLY A 386 -23.13 -37.85 31.08
C GLY A 386 -22.21 -37.81 29.86
N GLU A 387 -22.48 -36.97 28.86
CA GLU A 387 -21.58 -36.73 27.74
C GLU A 387 -20.77 -35.44 27.97
N THR A 388 -19.43 -35.55 27.92
CA THR A 388 -18.52 -34.39 27.99
C THR A 388 -18.34 -33.82 26.59
N ARG A 389 -18.75 -32.57 26.38
CA ARG A 389 -18.72 -31.89 25.09
C ARG A 389 -17.83 -30.66 25.14
N VAL A 390 -16.90 -30.56 24.20
CA VAL A 390 -16.13 -29.33 23.99
C VAL A 390 -17.05 -28.25 23.41
N GLN A 391 -17.27 -27.17 24.16
CA GLN A 391 -18.07 -26.02 23.73
C GLN A 391 -17.22 -24.98 23.01
N LYS A 392 -16.09 -24.59 23.59
CA LYS A 392 -15.23 -23.50 23.08
C LYS A 392 -13.76 -23.91 23.12
N LEU A 393 -13.00 -23.43 22.14
CA LEU A 393 -11.55 -23.57 22.10
C LEU A 393 -10.91 -22.20 22.26
N GLY A 394 -10.12 -22.02 23.32
CA GLY A 394 -9.30 -20.83 23.57
C GLY A 394 -8.00 -20.92 22.78
N LEU A 395 -7.78 -19.98 21.86
CA LEU A 395 -6.59 -19.92 21.03
C LEU A 395 -5.72 -18.71 21.39
N GLN A 396 -4.42 -18.94 21.44
CA GLN A 396 -3.41 -17.89 21.40
C GLN A 396 -2.96 -17.71 19.95
N LEU A 397 -3.30 -16.58 19.33
CA LEU A 397 -2.94 -16.29 17.94
C LEU A 397 -1.50 -15.82 17.81
N ASP A 398 -0.83 -16.21 16.72
CA ASP A 398 0.56 -15.81 16.44
C ASP A 398 0.66 -14.29 16.15
N ASN A 399 -0.40 -13.71 15.56
CA ASN A 399 -0.46 -12.27 15.31
C ASN A 399 -1.21 -11.55 16.45
N PRO A 400 -0.54 -10.71 17.26
CA PRO A 400 -1.17 -10.01 18.38
C PRO A 400 -2.20 -8.95 17.94
N LYS A 401 -2.21 -8.56 16.65
CA LYS A 401 -3.24 -7.66 16.10
C LYS A 401 -4.55 -8.36 15.79
N ALA A 402 -4.54 -9.67 15.55
CA ALA A 402 -5.76 -10.42 15.27
C ALA A 402 -6.50 -10.75 16.59
N GLY A 403 -7.82 -10.61 16.61
CA GLY A 403 -8.68 -10.91 17.76
C GLY A 403 -8.71 -9.81 18.84
N GLN A 404 -8.28 -8.59 18.52
CA GLN A 404 -8.20 -7.51 19.51
C GLN A 404 -9.59 -7.07 19.96
N LYS A 405 -10.55 -6.92 19.04
CA LYS A 405 -11.94 -6.56 19.39
C LYS A 405 -12.57 -7.66 20.24
N GLN A 406 -12.38 -8.93 19.86
CA GLN A 406 -12.90 -10.05 20.64
C GLN A 406 -12.31 -10.12 22.06
N ARG A 407 -11.00 -9.85 22.23
CA ARG A 407 -10.35 -9.78 23.55
C ARG A 407 -10.88 -8.62 24.40
N GLN A 408 -11.11 -7.45 23.80
CA GLN A 408 -11.63 -6.28 24.52
C GLN A 408 -13.08 -6.46 25.01
N ASN A 409 -13.91 -7.15 24.24
CA ASN A 409 -15.30 -7.43 24.60
C ASN A 409 -15.43 -8.47 25.72
N GLN A 410 -14.39 -9.25 25.99
CA GLN A 410 -14.34 -10.25 27.06
C GLN A 410 -13.68 -9.64 28.31
N GLN A 411 -14.31 -8.62 28.91
CA GLN A 411 -13.85 -8.06 30.19
C GLN A 411 -13.99 -9.10 31.31
N GLY A 412 -12.88 -9.59 31.88
CA GLY A 412 -12.90 -10.36 33.13
C GLY A 412 -11.73 -11.30 33.43
N ALA A 413 -10.88 -11.65 32.47
CA ALA A 413 -9.72 -12.51 32.75
C ALA A 413 -8.48 -11.99 32.01
N SER A 414 -7.31 -12.13 32.65
CA SER A 414 -5.96 -11.82 32.14
C SER A 414 -5.55 -12.65 30.90
N ASP A 415 -6.50 -13.27 30.20
CA ASP A 415 -6.24 -14.22 29.14
C ASP A 415 -6.15 -13.52 27.79
N SER A 416 -4.95 -13.55 27.21
CA SER A 416 -4.65 -13.17 25.83
C SER A 416 -5.33 -14.09 24.77
N LEU A 417 -6.42 -14.76 25.13
CA LEU A 417 -7.03 -15.84 24.36
C LEU A 417 -8.25 -15.35 23.57
N ILE A 418 -8.47 -15.96 22.41
CA ILE A 418 -9.72 -15.84 21.67
C ILE A 418 -10.50 -17.15 21.77
N TYR A 419 -11.81 -17.09 21.93
CA TYR A 419 -12.63 -18.30 22.01
C TYR A 419 -13.35 -18.53 20.69
N ILE A 420 -13.13 -19.71 20.10
CA ILE A 420 -13.78 -20.12 18.85
C ILE A 420 -14.86 -21.16 19.15
N GLU A 421 -16.00 -20.97 18.50
CA GLU A 421 -17.18 -21.84 18.60
C GLU A 421 -17.38 -22.69 17.34
N ARG A 422 -18.26 -23.68 17.42
CA ARG A 422 -18.59 -24.54 16.27
C ARG A 422 -19.41 -23.76 15.24
N LEU A 423 -19.06 -23.91 13.97
CA LEU A 423 -19.82 -23.37 12.84
C LEU A 423 -20.55 -24.48 12.11
N GLU A 424 -21.55 -24.09 11.33
CA GLU A 424 -22.33 -25.00 10.48
C GLU A 424 -21.88 -24.96 9.01
N GLU A 425 -21.92 -26.10 8.34
CA GLU A 425 -21.63 -26.24 6.91
C GLU A 425 -22.58 -27.25 6.26
N SER A 426 -23.31 -26.81 5.22
CA SER A 426 -24.03 -27.74 4.35
C SER A 426 -23.06 -28.55 3.49
N LEU A 427 -23.08 -29.87 3.61
CA LEU A 427 -22.23 -30.76 2.84
C LEU A 427 -22.77 -30.96 1.42
N SER A 428 -21.92 -31.49 0.53
CA SER A 428 -22.30 -31.80 -0.86
C SER A 428 -23.44 -32.82 -0.98
N LYS A 429 -23.70 -33.61 0.07
CA LYS A 429 -24.84 -34.52 0.14
C LYS A 429 -26.08 -33.71 0.56
N LYS A 430 -27.09 -33.69 -0.32
CA LYS A 430 -28.31 -32.90 -0.16
C LYS A 430 -28.95 -33.15 1.21
N GLY A 431 -29.20 -32.07 1.97
CA GLY A 431 -29.83 -32.10 3.28
C GLY A 431 -28.91 -32.43 4.46
N VAL A 432 -27.60 -32.61 4.26
CA VAL A 432 -26.67 -32.86 5.39
C VAL A 432 -25.97 -31.57 5.82
N VAL A 433 -26.02 -31.25 7.11
CA VAL A 433 -25.34 -30.11 7.74
C VAL A 433 -24.33 -30.62 8.77
N ARG A 434 -23.09 -30.15 8.68
CA ARG A 434 -22.00 -30.45 9.62
C ARG A 434 -21.83 -29.33 10.61
N ARG A 435 -21.70 -29.64 11.90
CA ARG A 435 -21.30 -28.71 12.97
C ARG A 435 -19.92 -29.06 13.53
N GLN A 436 -18.95 -28.16 13.36
CA GLN A 436 -17.58 -28.36 13.84
C GLN A 436 -16.84 -27.02 14.00
N PHE A 437 -15.79 -26.99 14.82
CA PHE A 437 -14.89 -25.83 14.89
C PHE A 437 -14.22 -25.56 13.54
N PRO A 438 -14.13 -24.30 13.09
CA PRO A 438 -13.46 -23.92 11.83
C PRO A 438 -11.93 -23.92 11.99
N LEU A 439 -11.37 -25.05 12.43
CA LEU A 439 -9.95 -25.22 12.74
C LEU A 439 -9.41 -26.48 12.09
N LYS A 440 -8.12 -26.44 11.75
CA LYS A 440 -7.35 -27.63 11.38
C LYS A 440 -5.94 -27.54 11.95
N LEU A 441 -5.28 -28.69 12.07
CA LEU A 441 -3.87 -28.76 12.48
C LEU A 441 -2.96 -27.99 11.51
N ALA A 442 -1.94 -27.35 12.06
CA ALA A 442 -1.11 -26.39 11.33
C ALA A 442 0.40 -26.47 11.63
N PHE A 443 0.91 -27.64 12.05
CA PHE A 443 2.37 -27.90 12.03
C PHE A 443 2.91 -27.94 10.59
N ALA A 444 2.05 -28.36 9.66
CA ALA A 444 2.28 -28.34 8.23
C ALA A 444 1.16 -27.61 7.48
N CYS A 445 1.50 -27.00 6.36
CA CYS A 445 0.60 -26.31 5.46
C CYS A 445 0.95 -26.57 3.99
N THR A 446 -0.01 -26.30 3.09
CA THR A 446 0.24 -26.36 1.65
C THR A 446 0.87 -25.06 1.16
N SER A 447 1.62 -25.15 0.05
CA SER A 447 2.20 -23.99 -0.62
C SER A 447 1.16 -22.89 -0.94
N HIS A 448 -0.07 -23.28 -1.33
CA HIS A 448 -1.18 -22.34 -1.57
C HIS A 448 -1.61 -21.54 -0.33
N LYS A 449 -1.47 -22.12 0.87
CA LYS A 449 -1.91 -21.47 2.11
C LYS A 449 -0.87 -20.51 2.68
N VAL A 450 0.41 -20.71 2.35
CA VAL A 450 1.50 -19.84 2.81
C VAL A 450 1.78 -18.67 1.86
N GLN A 451 1.15 -18.62 0.67
CA GLN A 451 1.29 -17.47 -0.24
C GLN A 451 0.87 -16.17 0.46
N GLY A 452 1.62 -15.10 0.21
CA GLY A 452 1.49 -13.82 0.91
C GLY A 452 2.14 -13.76 2.30
N MET A 453 2.41 -14.89 2.96
CA MET A 453 3.02 -14.91 4.31
C MET A 453 4.53 -14.65 4.28
N THR A 454 5.07 -14.22 5.42
CA THR A 454 6.51 -14.11 5.69
C THR A 454 6.84 -14.94 6.93
N LEU A 455 7.85 -15.81 6.83
CA LEU A 455 8.27 -16.73 7.89
C LEU A 455 9.76 -16.49 8.19
N GLN A 456 10.16 -16.60 9.46
CA GLN A 456 11.57 -16.54 9.84
C GLN A 456 12.31 -17.84 9.49
N SER A 457 11.66 -18.98 9.72
CA SER A 457 12.19 -20.29 9.38
C SER A 457 11.06 -21.20 8.87
N ALA A 458 11.35 -22.04 7.88
CA ALA A 458 10.40 -22.99 7.30
C ALA A 458 11.11 -24.21 6.70
N VAL A 459 10.45 -25.36 6.77
CA VAL A 459 10.89 -26.60 6.09
C VAL A 459 10.05 -26.78 4.83
N VAL A 460 10.68 -26.90 3.66
CA VAL A 460 10.02 -27.02 2.36
C VAL A 460 10.33 -28.37 1.75
N SER A 461 9.29 -29.19 1.49
CA SER A 461 9.44 -30.46 0.78
C SER A 461 9.14 -30.29 -0.71
N LEU A 462 10.11 -30.67 -1.57
CA LEU A 462 9.96 -30.60 -3.03
C LEU A 462 9.46 -31.90 -3.67
N LYS A 463 9.27 -32.97 -2.88
CA LYS A 463 8.94 -34.33 -3.32
C LYS A 463 7.78 -34.43 -4.31
N ARG A 464 6.67 -33.77 -4.00
CA ARG A 464 5.40 -33.87 -4.76
C ARG A 464 5.00 -32.58 -5.46
N VAL A 465 5.93 -31.69 -5.72
CA VAL A 465 5.63 -30.47 -6.47
C VAL A 465 5.14 -30.83 -7.88
N PHE A 466 3.99 -30.26 -8.26
CA PHE A 466 3.26 -30.60 -9.49
C PHE A 466 2.77 -29.38 -10.29
N GLU A 467 2.71 -28.19 -9.69
CA GLU A 467 2.28 -26.94 -10.32
C GLU A 467 3.48 -26.00 -10.55
N PRO A 468 3.52 -25.29 -11.69
CA PRO A 468 4.53 -24.24 -11.93
C PRO A 468 4.40 -23.13 -10.87
N GLY A 469 5.53 -22.53 -10.50
CA GLY A 469 5.57 -21.46 -9.48
C GLY A 469 5.37 -21.92 -8.03
N MET A 470 4.92 -23.16 -7.78
CA MET A 470 4.66 -23.66 -6.42
C MET A 470 5.92 -23.77 -5.57
N ALA A 471 7.03 -24.27 -6.15
CA ALA A 471 8.31 -24.29 -5.48
C ALA A 471 8.81 -22.88 -5.16
N TYR A 472 8.70 -21.95 -6.12
CA TYR A 472 9.06 -20.55 -5.92
C TYR A 472 8.29 -19.92 -4.76
N VAL A 473 6.96 -20.11 -4.69
CA VAL A 473 6.14 -19.60 -3.59
C VAL A 473 6.62 -20.12 -2.24
N ALA A 474 6.90 -21.42 -2.13
CA ALA A 474 7.34 -22.05 -0.89
C ALA A 474 8.73 -21.55 -0.44
N LEU A 475 9.70 -21.52 -1.35
CA LEU A 475 11.08 -21.08 -1.07
C LEU A 475 11.14 -19.58 -0.73
N SER A 476 10.28 -18.75 -1.33
CA SER A 476 10.30 -17.31 -1.12
C SER A 476 9.62 -16.84 0.18
N ARG A 477 9.19 -17.75 1.06
CA ARG A 477 8.52 -17.40 2.33
C ARG A 477 9.51 -17.02 3.42
N THR A 478 10.72 -17.53 3.36
CA THR A 478 11.77 -17.25 4.34
C THR A 478 12.47 -15.91 4.07
N THR A 479 12.95 -15.28 5.14
CA THR A 479 13.66 -13.99 5.07
C THR A 479 15.15 -14.13 4.79
N SER A 480 15.73 -15.30 5.04
CA SER A 480 17.15 -15.60 4.80
C SER A 480 17.34 -17.05 4.36
N LEU A 481 18.48 -17.35 3.75
CA LEU A 481 18.85 -18.73 3.41
C LEU A 481 19.01 -19.61 4.65
N GLY A 482 19.56 -19.07 5.74
CA GLY A 482 19.76 -19.81 6.99
C GLY A 482 18.47 -20.27 7.69
N GLY A 483 17.33 -19.64 7.40
CA GLY A 483 16.01 -20.08 7.87
C GLY A 483 15.30 -21.05 6.92
N LEU A 484 15.89 -21.39 5.77
CA LEU A 484 15.30 -22.27 4.78
C LEU A 484 15.88 -23.67 4.91
N HIS A 485 15.01 -24.65 5.15
CA HIS A 485 15.38 -26.07 5.15
C HIS A 485 14.65 -26.79 4.01
N ILE A 486 15.37 -27.43 3.09
CA ILE A 486 14.79 -28.12 1.94
C ILE A 486 14.89 -29.63 2.16
N THR A 487 13.78 -30.34 2.04
CA THR A 487 13.76 -31.82 1.99
C THR A 487 13.39 -32.32 0.60
N ASP A 488 13.90 -33.50 0.25
CA ASP A 488 13.62 -34.17 -1.03
C ASP A 488 13.93 -33.26 -2.24
N PHE A 489 15.14 -32.67 -2.28
CA PHE A 489 15.51 -31.72 -3.33
C PHE A 489 15.36 -32.31 -4.74
N ALA A 490 14.68 -31.57 -5.61
CA ALA A 490 14.43 -31.98 -6.98
C ALA A 490 14.44 -30.74 -7.91
N GLU A 491 15.56 -30.51 -8.59
CA GLU A 491 15.75 -29.35 -9.47
C GLU A 491 14.70 -29.26 -10.58
N ASN A 492 14.33 -30.39 -11.18
CA ASN A 492 13.33 -30.47 -12.26
C ASN A 492 11.90 -30.08 -11.82
N LYS A 493 11.67 -29.92 -10.50
CA LYS A 493 10.40 -29.44 -9.93
C LYS A 493 10.36 -27.93 -9.76
N ILE A 494 11.47 -27.25 -9.97
CA ILE A 494 11.56 -25.79 -9.88
C ILE A 494 11.49 -25.23 -11.31
N TYR A 495 10.30 -24.77 -11.69
CA TYR A 495 10.04 -24.16 -12.98
C TYR A 495 8.85 -23.18 -12.93
N ALA A 496 8.92 -22.18 -13.81
CA ALA A 496 7.87 -21.23 -14.13
C ALA A 496 6.98 -21.74 -15.26
N ASP A 497 5.79 -21.15 -15.40
CA ASP A 497 4.91 -21.42 -16.53
C ASP A 497 5.39 -20.65 -17.77
N SER A 498 5.61 -21.36 -18.88
CA SER A 498 6.08 -20.77 -20.13
C SER A 498 5.04 -19.85 -20.77
N GLU A 499 3.74 -20.13 -20.61
CA GLU A 499 2.68 -19.26 -21.13
C GLU A 499 2.67 -17.92 -20.39
N ILE A 500 2.91 -17.94 -19.08
CA ILE A 500 3.02 -16.72 -18.27
C ILE A 500 4.27 -15.94 -18.65
N ALA A 501 5.40 -16.62 -18.86
CA ALA A 501 6.63 -15.96 -19.29
C ALA A 501 6.45 -15.23 -20.64
N ALA A 502 5.81 -15.88 -21.62
CA ALA A 502 5.47 -15.28 -22.90
C ALA A 502 4.47 -14.12 -22.75
N ALA A 503 3.39 -14.32 -21.99
CA ALA A 503 2.39 -13.29 -21.74
C ALA A 503 3.00 -12.02 -21.11
N MET A 504 3.86 -12.18 -20.11
CA MET A 504 4.51 -11.07 -19.42
C MET A 504 5.41 -10.22 -20.33
N GLN A 505 5.92 -10.77 -21.43
CA GLN A 505 6.69 -10.01 -22.43
C GLN A 505 5.78 -9.20 -23.38
N THR A 506 4.52 -9.61 -23.56
CA THR A 506 3.57 -8.96 -24.48
C THR A 506 2.75 -7.84 -23.83
N ILE A 507 2.74 -7.74 -22.50
CA ILE A 507 1.94 -6.72 -21.80
C ILE A 507 2.57 -5.33 -21.99
N THR A 508 1.74 -4.35 -22.32
CA THR A 508 2.14 -2.95 -22.47
C THR A 508 2.72 -2.42 -21.15
N THR A 509 3.97 -1.95 -21.17
CA THR A 509 4.61 -1.34 -20.00
C THR A 509 4.15 0.10 -19.84
N ALA A 510 3.82 0.51 -18.61
CA ALA A 510 3.47 1.90 -18.32
C ALA A 510 4.72 2.78 -18.33
N SER A 511 4.71 3.85 -19.12
CA SER A 511 5.73 4.89 -19.01
C SER A 511 5.35 5.85 -17.88
N LEU A 512 6.09 5.81 -16.78
CA LEU A 512 6.00 6.77 -15.68
C LEU A 512 7.07 7.88 -15.80
N SER A 513 7.70 8.02 -16.97
CA SER A 513 8.86 8.91 -17.17
C SER A 513 8.56 10.38 -16.88
N GLY A 514 7.30 10.81 -17.02
CA GLY A 514 6.90 12.20 -16.77
C GLY A 514 6.68 12.56 -15.29
N VAL A 515 6.69 11.59 -14.38
CA VAL A 515 6.32 11.81 -12.97
C VAL A 515 7.49 12.36 -12.14
N MET A 516 8.71 11.90 -12.44
CA MET A 516 9.95 12.35 -11.79
C MET A 516 10.93 12.89 -12.84
N PRO A 517 10.74 14.13 -13.30
CA PRO A 517 11.47 14.68 -14.43
C PRO A 517 12.98 14.79 -14.17
N LEU A 518 13.44 15.16 -12.98
CA LEU A 518 14.88 15.33 -12.73
C LEU A 518 15.63 14.00 -12.82
N LEU A 519 15.05 12.93 -12.25
CA LEU A 519 15.62 11.58 -12.35
C LEU A 519 15.69 11.09 -13.80
N LYS A 520 14.68 11.43 -14.62
CA LYS A 520 14.66 11.08 -16.03
C LYS A 520 15.86 11.68 -16.77
N HIS A 521 16.11 12.98 -16.61
CA HIS A 521 17.22 13.66 -17.30
C HIS A 521 18.57 13.09 -16.88
N VAL A 522 18.75 12.78 -15.59
CA VAL A 522 20.00 12.16 -15.11
C VAL A 522 20.23 10.77 -15.73
N ARG A 523 19.19 10.07 -16.16
CA ARG A 523 19.28 8.71 -16.75
C ARG A 523 19.31 8.67 -18.27
N GLU A 524 18.57 9.55 -18.95
CA GLU A 524 18.40 9.52 -20.41
C GLU A 524 19.41 10.37 -21.18
N THR A 525 19.90 11.43 -20.55
CA THR A 525 20.94 12.28 -21.13
C THR A 525 22.23 12.05 -20.35
N ASP A 526 23.37 11.84 -21.03
CA ASP A 526 24.73 11.89 -20.44
C ASP A 526 25.09 13.29 -19.87
N LEU A 527 24.09 14.13 -19.57
CA LEU A 527 24.18 15.49 -19.04
C LEU A 527 24.22 15.49 -17.50
N VAL A 528 25.07 14.64 -16.92
CA VAL A 528 25.44 14.70 -15.50
C VAL A 528 25.91 16.12 -15.12
N GLU A 529 26.41 16.88 -16.09
CA GLU A 529 27.02 18.21 -15.97
C GLU A 529 26.05 19.41 -15.93
N MET A 530 24.75 19.25 -16.22
CA MET A 530 23.82 20.40 -16.20
C MET A 530 23.56 20.88 -14.76
N PHE A 531 23.34 22.17 -14.54
CA PHE A 531 23.23 22.74 -13.20
C PHE A 531 21.77 22.80 -12.76
N LYS A 532 21.40 22.05 -11.71
CA LYS A 532 20.01 21.90 -11.26
C LYS A 532 19.71 22.82 -10.08
N ILE A 533 18.72 23.69 -10.21
CA ILE A 533 18.26 24.60 -9.14
C ILE A 533 16.83 24.23 -8.78
N VAL A 534 16.57 24.03 -7.49
CA VAL A 534 15.24 23.72 -6.96
C VAL A 534 14.85 24.73 -5.91
N HIS A 535 13.61 25.21 -5.96
CA HIS A 535 12.99 25.98 -4.89
C HIS A 535 11.83 25.20 -4.27
N HIS A 536 11.70 25.25 -2.95
CA HIS A 536 10.62 24.60 -2.22
C HIS A 536 10.21 25.37 -0.96
N ASN A 537 8.92 25.68 -0.84
CA ASN A 537 8.33 26.12 0.42
C ASN A 537 8.09 24.89 1.32
N THR A 538 8.80 24.83 2.44
CA THR A 538 8.85 23.64 3.30
C THR A 538 7.82 23.61 4.43
N GLU A 539 7.15 24.74 4.72
CA GLU A 539 6.23 24.89 5.87
C GLU A 539 6.82 24.39 7.21
N GLY A 540 8.13 24.55 7.40
CA GLY A 540 8.87 24.10 8.59
C GLY A 540 9.93 23.05 8.26
N LEU A 541 11.18 23.49 8.18
CA LEU A 541 12.31 22.66 7.79
C LEU A 541 12.61 21.55 8.80
N THR A 542 12.53 21.82 10.10
CA THR A 542 12.85 20.84 11.15
C THR A 542 11.90 19.64 11.15
N THR A 543 10.64 19.85 10.78
CA THR A 543 9.62 18.80 10.70
C THR A 543 9.80 17.91 9.47
N HIS A 544 10.41 18.44 8.41
CA HIS A 544 10.43 17.84 7.07
C HIS A 544 11.84 17.55 6.53
N ILE A 545 12.88 17.76 7.33
CA ILE A 545 14.26 17.53 6.89
C ILE A 545 14.51 16.08 6.47
N ASP A 546 13.94 15.12 7.18
CA ASP A 546 14.07 13.69 6.85
C ASP A 546 13.29 13.33 5.58
N ASP A 547 12.17 14.02 5.32
CA ASP A 547 11.46 13.86 4.04
C ASP A 547 12.30 14.37 2.87
N ILE A 548 12.97 15.52 3.04
CA ILE A 548 13.87 16.09 2.02
C ILE A 548 15.05 15.15 1.77
N LYS A 549 15.64 14.56 2.82
CA LYS A 549 16.73 13.58 2.72
C LYS A 549 16.32 12.33 1.95
N CYS A 550 15.10 11.86 2.15
CA CYS A 550 14.55 10.68 1.47
C CYS A 550 13.98 10.99 0.06
N HIS A 551 13.84 12.26 -0.32
CA HIS A 551 13.24 12.63 -1.59
C HIS A 551 14.22 12.44 -2.77
N HIS A 552 13.89 11.50 -3.65
CA HIS A 552 14.77 11.06 -4.74
C HIS A 552 15.20 12.19 -5.70
N GLU A 553 14.32 13.17 -5.98
CA GLU A 553 14.65 14.29 -6.87
C GLU A 553 15.30 15.51 -6.19
N LEU A 554 14.93 15.85 -4.95
CA LEU A 554 15.48 17.03 -4.26
C LEU A 554 16.98 16.89 -4.00
N ARG A 555 17.45 15.67 -3.76
CA ARG A 555 18.88 15.33 -3.60
C ARG A 555 19.69 15.55 -4.88
N LEU A 556 19.06 15.59 -6.05
CA LEU A 556 19.75 15.84 -7.31
C LEU A 556 20.10 17.31 -7.49
N ALA A 557 19.42 18.23 -6.81
CA ALA A 557 19.60 19.68 -6.92
C ALA A 557 21.03 20.11 -6.53
N ASP A 558 21.72 20.88 -7.36
CA ASP A 558 23.02 21.46 -7.01
C ASP A 558 22.86 22.64 -6.05
N VAL A 559 21.77 23.38 -6.22
CA VAL A 559 21.32 24.42 -5.30
C VAL A 559 19.85 24.19 -4.94
N LEU A 560 19.58 24.06 -3.64
CA LEU A 560 18.23 23.89 -3.08
C LEU A 560 17.88 25.11 -2.23
N CYS A 561 16.91 25.90 -2.71
CA CYS A 561 16.40 27.11 -2.08
C CYS A 561 15.12 26.79 -1.31
N LEU A 562 15.14 26.94 0.02
CA LEU A 562 14.02 26.63 0.88
C LEU A 562 13.43 27.91 1.48
N THR A 563 12.11 28.02 1.45
CA THR A 563 11.33 29.10 2.09
C THR A 563 10.43 28.52 3.19
N GLU A 564 9.95 29.40 4.08
CA GLU A 564 9.22 29.02 5.31
C GLU A 564 9.96 27.97 6.14
N THR A 565 11.23 28.23 6.45
CA THR A 565 12.06 27.29 7.22
C THR A 565 11.64 27.17 8.69
N HIS A 566 10.97 28.19 9.24
CA HIS A 566 10.46 28.28 10.62
C HIS A 566 11.54 28.16 11.70
N LEU A 567 12.79 28.47 11.35
CA LEU A 567 13.90 28.39 12.28
C LEU A 567 13.89 29.59 13.24
N SER A 568 14.01 29.30 14.54
CA SER A 568 14.14 30.31 15.61
C SER A 568 15.32 29.96 16.53
N GLY A 569 16.04 30.98 17.00
CA GLY A 569 17.17 30.82 17.93
C GLY A 569 18.44 30.17 17.34
N SER A 570 19.30 29.69 18.23
CA SER A 570 20.56 28.98 17.93
C SER A 570 20.29 27.47 17.79
N ILE A 571 19.65 27.07 16.70
CA ILE A 571 19.49 25.65 16.36
C ILE A 571 20.86 25.08 15.97
N VAL A 572 21.16 23.88 16.44
CA VAL A 572 22.39 23.15 16.09
C VAL A 572 22.35 22.84 14.59
N THR A 573 23.32 23.35 13.84
CA THR A 573 23.45 23.16 12.38
C THR A 573 23.40 21.70 11.95
N ASP A 574 23.78 20.78 12.83
CA ASP A 574 23.81 19.34 12.55
C ASP A 574 22.41 18.73 12.36
N SER A 575 21.37 19.27 12.99
CA SER A 575 20.00 18.72 12.88
C SER A 575 19.37 18.98 11.50
N ILE A 576 19.80 20.07 10.84
CA ILE A 576 19.31 20.52 9.53
C ILE A 576 20.33 20.26 8.42
N ALA A 577 21.42 19.56 8.71
CA ALA A 577 22.45 19.26 7.73
C ALA A 577 21.94 18.26 6.69
N LEU A 578 22.24 18.55 5.42
CA LEU A 578 22.08 17.63 4.31
C LEU A 578 23.47 17.14 3.89
N GLU A 579 23.61 15.82 3.72
CA GLU A 579 24.89 15.21 3.37
C GLU A 579 25.44 15.77 2.05
N GLY A 580 26.66 16.28 2.08
CA GLY A 580 27.30 16.89 0.91
C GLY A 580 26.86 18.31 0.57
N TYR A 581 26.05 18.98 1.40
CA TYR A 581 25.65 20.38 1.20
C TYR A 581 26.22 21.32 2.25
N ARG A 582 26.49 22.55 1.82
CA ARG A 582 26.72 23.73 2.67
C ARG A 582 25.42 24.49 2.79
N VAL A 583 25.03 24.84 4.01
CA VAL A 583 23.77 25.55 4.29
C VAL A 583 24.04 27.01 4.63
N PHE A 584 23.22 27.88 4.07
CA PHE A 584 23.21 29.31 4.35
C PHE A 584 21.80 29.69 4.80
N LEU A 585 21.69 30.39 5.93
CA LEU A 585 20.41 30.63 6.60
C LEU A 585 20.17 32.12 6.81
N ARG A 586 18.91 32.53 6.70
CA ARG A 586 18.45 33.82 7.16
C ARG A 586 17.09 33.70 7.83
N ASN A 587 17.08 33.91 9.14
CA ASN A 587 15.86 33.85 9.94
C ASN A 587 15.00 35.11 9.76
N ARG A 588 13.68 34.95 9.80
CA ARG A 588 12.71 36.05 9.63
C ARG A 588 12.93 37.22 10.59
N HIS A 589 13.31 36.96 11.83
CA HIS A 589 13.48 38.00 12.85
C HIS A 589 14.59 39.01 12.52
N LEU A 590 15.51 38.68 11.58
CA LEU A 590 16.56 39.57 11.10
C LEU A 590 16.15 40.38 9.85
N CYS A 591 14.99 40.09 9.27
CA CYS A 591 14.57 40.63 7.96
C CYS A 591 13.72 41.90 8.10
N TYR A 592 12.88 42.00 9.13
CA TYR A 592 11.90 43.09 9.30
C TYR A 592 12.29 44.04 10.44
N MET A 593 12.96 45.14 10.09
CA MET A 593 13.37 46.16 11.05
C MET A 593 12.25 47.16 11.33
N ARG A 594 11.46 47.50 10.31
CA ARG A 594 10.35 48.48 10.41
C ARG A 594 9.03 47.84 10.84
N PHE A 595 8.93 46.51 10.78
CA PHE A 595 7.72 45.76 11.09
C PHE A 595 8.00 44.69 12.17
N PRO A 596 8.16 45.08 13.44
CA PRO A 596 8.51 44.15 14.52
C PRO A 596 7.44 43.07 14.76
N GLU A 597 6.17 43.35 14.44
CA GLU A 597 5.08 42.36 14.51
C GLU A 597 5.27 41.24 13.48
N LEU A 598 5.75 41.56 12.27
CA LEU A 598 6.09 40.55 11.26
C LEU A 598 7.36 39.78 11.67
N ALA A 599 8.35 40.47 12.23
CA ALA A 599 9.60 39.84 12.69
C ALA A 599 9.38 38.77 13.77
N LYS A 600 8.39 38.98 14.66
CA LYS A 600 8.04 38.07 15.75
C LYS A 600 7.11 36.94 15.34
N LYS A 601 6.49 37.02 14.16
CA LYS A 601 5.54 36.01 13.70
C LYS A 601 6.28 34.76 13.23
N GLU A 602 5.93 33.62 13.80
CA GLU A 602 6.40 32.32 13.32
C GLU A 602 5.98 32.07 11.86
N GLY A 603 6.68 31.18 11.17
CA GLY A 603 6.28 30.79 9.83
C GLY A 603 7.14 31.32 8.67
N GLY A 604 8.44 31.61 8.89
CA GLY A 604 9.28 32.26 7.88
C GLY A 604 10.75 31.93 7.95
N GLY A 605 11.55 32.69 7.20
CA GLY A 605 12.97 32.46 7.03
C GLY A 605 13.28 31.73 5.72
N VAL A 606 14.49 31.95 5.24
CA VAL A 606 14.99 31.44 3.96
C VAL A 606 16.29 30.67 4.20
N ALA A 607 16.45 29.53 3.54
CA ALA A 607 17.67 28.76 3.53
C ALA A 607 18.11 28.46 2.09
N ILE A 608 19.41 28.46 1.82
CA ILE A 608 19.97 27.95 0.56
C ILE A 608 21.00 26.89 0.90
N TYR A 609 20.82 25.70 0.32
CA TYR A 609 21.76 24.60 0.37
C TYR A 609 22.50 24.53 -0.96
N CYS A 610 23.83 24.55 -0.93
CA CYS A 610 24.68 24.38 -2.10
C CYS A 610 25.51 23.10 -1.95
N LYS A 611 25.59 22.26 -2.97
CA LYS A 611 26.49 21.08 -2.92
C LYS A 611 27.94 21.52 -2.66
N SER A 612 28.71 20.67 -1.99
CA SER A 612 30.06 21.02 -1.50
C SER A 612 31.07 21.35 -2.60
N HIS A 613 30.84 20.86 -3.82
CA HIS A 613 31.65 21.17 -5.00
C HIS A 613 31.26 22.48 -5.70
N VAL A 614 30.15 23.11 -5.30
CA VAL A 614 29.68 24.37 -5.87
C VAL A 614 30.37 25.52 -5.14
N HIS A 615 31.07 26.37 -5.89
CA HIS A 615 31.76 27.55 -5.34
C HIS A 615 30.76 28.69 -5.20
N ALA A 616 30.21 28.83 -3.99
CA ALA A 616 29.14 29.74 -3.62
C ALA A 616 29.62 30.84 -2.64
N GLU A 617 29.37 32.09 -2.99
CA GLU A 617 29.58 33.29 -2.15
C GLU A 617 28.23 33.88 -1.75
N VAL A 618 28.01 34.14 -0.46
CA VAL A 618 26.68 34.54 0.06
C VAL A 618 26.61 36.02 0.38
N PHE A 619 25.53 36.65 -0.09
CA PHE A 619 25.20 38.04 0.17
C PHE A 619 24.00 38.10 1.12
N GLN A 620 24.29 38.23 2.42
CA GLN A 620 23.25 38.34 3.45
C GLN A 620 22.77 39.78 3.67
N HIS A 621 23.62 40.77 3.38
CA HIS A 621 23.30 42.18 3.54
C HIS A 621 23.51 42.91 2.22
N ILE A 622 22.46 43.57 1.74
CA ILE A 622 22.50 44.43 0.56
C ILE A 622 22.14 45.84 1.01
N PRO A 623 23.02 46.84 0.79
CA PRO A 623 22.75 48.22 1.17
C PRO A 623 21.41 48.70 0.60
N ASN A 624 20.65 49.44 1.40
CA ASN A 624 19.35 50.04 1.03
C ASN A 624 18.18 49.07 0.73
N VAL A 625 18.36 47.76 0.94
CA VAL A 625 17.27 46.78 0.92
C VAL A 625 16.91 46.39 2.35
N THR A 626 15.75 46.88 2.82
CA THR A 626 15.22 46.55 4.16
C THR A 626 13.89 45.81 4.05
N ASP A 627 13.49 45.11 5.11
CA ASP A 627 12.13 44.56 5.27
C ASP A 627 11.74 43.53 4.19
N LEU A 628 12.68 42.68 3.79
CA LEU A 628 12.48 41.63 2.80
C LEU A 628 13.18 40.34 3.26
N GLU A 629 12.48 39.20 3.22
CA GLU A 629 13.06 37.90 3.53
C GLU A 629 13.73 37.33 2.29
N PHE A 630 15.06 37.46 2.20
CA PHE A 630 15.82 36.94 1.08
C PHE A 630 17.20 36.41 1.47
N LEU A 631 17.72 35.53 0.62
CA LEU A 631 19.12 35.15 0.63
C LEU A 631 19.63 35.12 -0.81
N VAL A 632 20.80 35.72 -1.05
CA VAL A 632 21.42 35.72 -2.38
C VAL A 632 22.73 34.96 -2.33
N VAL A 633 22.96 34.11 -3.32
CA VAL A 633 24.20 33.36 -3.49
C VAL A 633 24.71 33.59 -4.91
N LYS A 634 25.97 33.99 -5.02
CA LYS A 634 26.73 34.06 -6.27
C LYS A 634 27.49 32.76 -6.46
N ILE A 635 27.27 32.11 -7.59
CA ILE A 635 27.95 30.87 -7.98
C ILE A 635 29.06 31.23 -8.96
N GLU A 636 30.30 30.86 -8.63
CA GLU A 636 31.48 31.11 -9.48
C GLU A 636 31.87 29.89 -10.33
N ALA A 637 31.56 28.69 -9.85
CA ALA A 637 31.75 27.41 -10.54
C ALA A 637 30.74 26.36 -10.04
N PRO A 638 30.27 25.42 -10.88
CA PRO A 638 30.68 25.18 -12.28
C PRO A 638 30.06 26.14 -13.30
N VAL A 639 28.95 26.80 -12.96
CA VAL A 639 28.29 27.80 -13.80
C VAL A 639 28.32 29.15 -13.12
N LYS A 640 28.61 30.22 -13.88
CA LYS A 640 28.62 31.58 -13.35
C LYS A 640 27.20 32.16 -13.36
N LEU A 641 26.56 32.21 -12.20
CA LEU A 641 25.18 32.66 -12.05
C LEU A 641 24.93 33.24 -10.65
N MET A 642 23.84 33.99 -10.49
CA MET A 642 23.42 34.53 -9.20
C MET A 642 21.99 34.07 -8.89
N ILE A 643 21.80 33.50 -7.69
CA ILE A 643 20.50 32.96 -7.25
C ILE A 643 20.02 33.79 -6.06
N ALA A 644 18.79 34.29 -6.13
CA ALA A 644 18.10 34.92 -5.02
C ALA A 644 16.88 34.07 -4.63
N ALA A 645 16.86 33.59 -3.38
CA ALA A 645 15.70 32.95 -2.78
C ALA A 645 14.93 33.98 -1.94
N ILE A 646 13.62 34.12 -2.17
CA ILE A 646 12.80 35.18 -1.57
C ILE A 646 11.51 34.61 -1.02
N TYR A 647 11.09 35.09 0.14
CA TYR A 647 9.78 34.81 0.70
C TYR A 647 9.01 36.10 0.96
N ARG A 648 7.76 36.16 0.51
CA ARG A 648 6.83 37.25 0.85
C ARG A 648 5.69 36.68 1.71
N PRO A 649 5.61 37.03 3.01
CA PRO A 649 4.46 36.65 3.83
C PRO A 649 3.14 37.20 3.27
N PRO A 650 2.01 36.48 3.39
CA PRO A 650 0.72 36.91 2.86
C PRO A 650 0.22 38.21 3.53
N VAL A 651 0.59 38.43 4.80
CA VAL A 651 0.23 39.63 5.57
C VAL A 651 1.03 40.86 5.12
N TYR A 652 2.15 40.68 4.41
CA TYR A 652 3.00 41.79 4.00
C TYR A 652 2.45 42.48 2.74
N SER A 653 2.11 43.76 2.89
CA SER A 653 1.48 44.57 1.83
C SER A 653 2.35 44.68 0.58
N ILE A 654 1.75 44.45 -0.59
CA ILE A 654 2.40 44.59 -1.90
C ILE A 654 3.00 45.99 -2.09
N LYS A 655 2.32 47.04 -1.59
CA LYS A 655 2.80 48.44 -1.71
C LYS A 655 4.15 48.67 -1.02
N ASN A 656 4.43 47.94 0.06
CA ASN A 656 5.69 48.04 0.79
C ASN A 656 6.74 47.07 0.23
N PHE A 657 6.29 45.93 -0.31
CA PHE A 657 7.16 44.91 -0.88
C PHE A 657 7.83 45.36 -2.19
N LEU A 658 7.07 45.89 -3.16
CA LEU A 658 7.58 46.19 -4.50
C LEU A 658 8.78 47.15 -4.50
N PRO A 659 8.79 48.28 -3.76
CA PRO A 659 9.93 49.19 -3.78
C PRO A 659 11.22 48.57 -3.22
N ASN A 660 11.11 47.72 -2.20
CA ASN A 660 12.26 47.01 -1.64
C ASN A 660 12.77 45.93 -2.60
N MET A 661 11.86 45.28 -3.32
CA MET A 661 12.18 44.29 -4.33
C MET A 661 12.85 44.92 -5.56
N GLU A 662 12.38 46.08 -6.02
CA GLU A 662 13.03 46.82 -7.12
C GLU A 662 14.47 47.22 -6.77
N ARG A 663 14.70 47.73 -5.56
CA ARG A 663 16.06 48.05 -5.08
C ARG A 663 16.97 46.83 -5.06
N LEU A 664 16.45 45.67 -4.64
CA LEU A 664 17.18 44.42 -4.67
C LEU A 664 17.58 44.06 -6.10
N LEU A 665 16.62 44.05 -7.03
CA LEU A 665 16.88 43.71 -8.44
C LEU A 665 17.87 44.67 -9.11
N ASP A 666 17.78 45.97 -8.80
CA ASP A 666 18.69 46.99 -9.32
C ASP A 666 20.11 46.81 -8.78
N TYR A 667 20.25 46.51 -7.49
CA TYR A 667 21.56 46.18 -6.91
C TYR A 667 22.19 44.94 -7.56
N LEU A 668 21.42 43.85 -7.70
CA LEU A 668 21.94 42.60 -8.27
C LEU A 668 22.43 42.77 -9.71
N ARG A 669 21.76 43.63 -10.50
CA ARG A 669 22.18 43.98 -11.88
C ARG A 669 23.47 44.77 -11.94
N VAL A 670 23.70 45.66 -10.98
CA VAL A 670 24.91 46.48 -10.93
C VAL A 670 26.11 45.65 -10.47
N VAL A 671 25.90 44.75 -9.51
CA VAL A 671 26.98 43.99 -8.87
C VAL A 671 27.43 42.79 -9.69
N CYS A 672 26.58 42.23 -10.55
CA CYS A 672 26.87 40.99 -11.25
C CYS A 672 26.55 41.06 -12.75
N PRO A 673 27.54 40.81 -13.64
CA PRO A 673 27.28 40.70 -15.07
C PRO A 673 26.68 39.35 -15.48
N HIS A 674 26.54 38.41 -14.55
CA HIS A 674 26.08 37.04 -14.82
C HIS A 674 24.54 36.94 -14.81
N PRO A 675 23.96 35.86 -15.38
CA PRO A 675 22.53 35.59 -15.30
C PRO A 675 22.03 35.54 -13.86
N ILE A 676 20.90 36.20 -13.61
CA ILE A 676 20.22 36.26 -12.31
C ILE A 676 18.96 35.41 -12.37
N ILE A 677 18.85 34.50 -11.40
CA ILE A 677 17.69 33.64 -11.17
C ILE A 677 17.09 34.02 -9.82
N VAL A 678 15.82 34.38 -9.81
CA VAL A 678 15.08 34.70 -8.59
C VAL A 678 14.00 33.66 -8.41
N CYS A 679 14.00 32.97 -7.28
CA CYS A 679 13.01 31.96 -6.93
C CYS A 679 12.42 32.24 -5.55
N GLY A 680 11.16 31.84 -5.33
CA GLY A 680 10.50 32.17 -4.09
C GLY A 680 9.01 31.91 -4.08
N ASP A 681 8.42 32.05 -2.89
CA ASP A 681 6.98 32.19 -2.72
C ASP A 681 6.61 33.67 -2.54
N PHE A 682 5.86 34.18 -3.52
CA PHE A 682 5.45 35.58 -3.57
C PHE A 682 4.02 35.79 -3.04
N ASN A 683 3.30 34.73 -2.68
CA ASN A 683 1.88 34.78 -2.30
C ASN A 683 1.03 35.56 -3.32
N GLU A 684 1.33 35.40 -4.62
CA GLU A 684 0.60 36.00 -5.75
C GLU A 684 0.18 34.90 -6.73
N ASN A 685 -1.11 34.59 -6.80
CA ASN A 685 -1.59 33.49 -7.65
C ASN A 685 -1.63 33.88 -9.13
N HIS A 686 -0.73 33.29 -9.93
CA HIS A 686 -0.66 33.57 -11.37
C HIS A 686 -1.71 32.84 -12.21
N LEU A 687 -2.42 31.85 -11.67
CA LEU A 687 -3.54 31.19 -12.36
C LEU A 687 -4.88 31.93 -12.18
N GLY A 688 -4.94 32.91 -11.27
CA GLY A 688 -6.15 33.70 -11.02
C GLY A 688 -6.31 34.89 -11.97
N ASN A 689 -7.55 35.39 -12.09
CA ASN A 689 -7.92 36.55 -12.92
C ASN A 689 -7.62 37.92 -12.26
N ILE A 690 -6.76 37.95 -11.23
CA ILE A 690 -6.44 39.17 -10.46
C ILE A 690 -5.23 39.87 -11.10
N LYS A 691 -5.07 41.19 -10.87
CA LYS A 691 -3.86 41.95 -11.23
C LYS A 691 -2.61 41.30 -10.62
N LYS A 692 -1.51 41.29 -11.37
CA LYS A 692 -0.26 40.58 -11.03
C LYS A 692 0.91 41.57 -10.90
N PRO A 693 0.90 42.44 -9.87
CA PRO A 693 1.91 43.49 -9.73
C PRO A 693 3.34 42.97 -9.59
N VAL A 694 3.56 41.79 -8.98
CA VAL A 694 4.90 41.20 -8.88
C VAL A 694 5.39 40.78 -10.27
N LEU A 695 4.55 40.10 -11.05
CA LEU A 695 4.86 39.75 -12.44
C LEU A 695 5.16 40.97 -13.31
N GLU A 696 4.32 42.01 -13.25
CA GLU A 696 4.50 43.27 -14.00
C GLU A 696 5.83 43.95 -13.67
N MET A 697 6.20 44.00 -12.38
CA MET A 697 7.49 44.54 -11.93
C MET A 697 8.66 43.76 -12.53
N PHE A 698 8.65 42.42 -12.44
CA PHE A 698 9.71 41.58 -13.02
C PHE A 698 9.81 41.74 -14.55
N GLN A 699 8.67 41.78 -15.25
CA GLN A 699 8.62 41.97 -16.70
C GLN A 699 9.14 43.35 -17.14
N SER A 700 8.81 44.42 -16.40
CA SER A 700 9.31 45.77 -16.70
C SER A 700 10.84 45.86 -16.59
N LYS A 701 11.44 45.03 -15.74
CA LYS A 701 12.89 44.89 -15.65
C LYS A 701 13.45 43.95 -16.72
N GLY A 702 12.66 43.09 -17.35
CA GLY A 702 13.12 42.13 -18.37
C GLY A 702 13.38 40.72 -17.84
N TYR A 703 12.74 40.33 -16.74
CA TYR A 703 12.71 38.95 -16.28
C TYR A 703 11.53 38.19 -16.88
N MET A 704 11.74 36.91 -17.18
CA MET A 704 10.70 35.98 -17.62
C MET A 704 10.38 34.98 -16.52
N GLN A 705 9.10 34.73 -16.26
CA GLN A 705 8.63 33.72 -15.32
C GLN A 705 8.57 32.36 -16.03
N LEU A 706 9.13 31.31 -15.43
CA LEU A 706 9.31 29.99 -16.06
C LEU A 706 8.28 28.91 -15.68
N ILE A 707 7.51 29.08 -14.61
CA ILE A 707 6.61 28.06 -14.07
C ILE A 707 5.17 28.36 -14.46
N THR A 708 4.56 27.49 -15.26
CA THR A 708 3.20 27.68 -15.78
C THR A 708 2.16 26.77 -15.11
N ALA A 709 2.60 25.71 -14.44
CA ALA A 709 1.72 24.75 -13.76
C ALA A 709 1.46 25.15 -12.30
N ALA A 710 0.37 24.66 -11.70
CA ALA A 710 0.07 24.90 -10.30
C ALA A 710 1.15 24.32 -9.37
N THR A 711 1.48 25.07 -8.32
CA THR A 711 2.49 24.73 -7.32
C THR A 711 1.89 24.33 -5.98
N THR A 712 0.57 24.29 -5.83
CA THR A 712 -0.08 23.93 -4.56
C THR A 712 -1.14 22.84 -4.71
N GLU A 713 -1.51 22.20 -3.59
CA GLU A 713 -2.60 21.21 -3.58
C GLU A 713 -3.96 21.78 -4.01
N LYS A 714 -4.20 23.10 -3.92
CA LYS A 714 -5.46 23.74 -4.36
C LYS A 714 -5.40 24.34 -5.78
N ASN A 715 -4.46 23.88 -6.61
CA ASN A 715 -4.34 24.34 -7.99
C ASN A 715 -4.04 25.85 -8.10
N THR A 716 -3.18 26.40 -7.24
CA THR A 716 -2.68 27.79 -7.32
C THR A 716 -1.21 27.83 -7.69
N LEU A 717 -0.77 28.90 -8.36
CA LEU A 717 0.64 29.13 -8.72
C LEU A 717 1.19 30.28 -7.88
N LEU A 718 1.76 29.95 -6.72
CA LEU A 718 2.31 30.91 -5.76
C LEU A 718 3.84 30.98 -5.80
N ASP A 719 4.47 29.85 -6.12
CA ASP A 719 5.91 29.70 -6.16
C ASP A 719 6.42 29.96 -7.59
N HIS A 720 7.35 30.91 -7.73
CA HIS A 720 7.78 31.38 -9.06
C HIS A 720 9.30 31.25 -9.21
N ILE A 721 9.73 31.05 -10.46
CA ILE A 721 11.13 31.22 -10.89
C ILE A 721 11.15 32.29 -11.98
N TYR A 722 11.94 33.34 -11.77
CA TYR A 722 12.17 34.44 -12.70
C TYR A 722 13.61 34.44 -13.18
N VAL A 723 13.83 34.58 -14.48
CA VAL A 723 15.18 34.59 -15.09
C VAL A 723 15.34 35.79 -16.01
N CYS A 724 16.46 36.51 -15.91
CA CYS A 724 16.72 37.69 -16.74
C CYS A 724 17.16 37.37 -18.18
N GLN A 725 17.69 36.16 -18.41
CA GLN A 725 18.13 35.66 -19.71
C GLN A 725 17.50 34.28 -19.94
N PRO A 726 16.34 34.17 -20.58
CA PRO A 726 15.60 32.91 -20.68
C PRO A 726 16.36 31.81 -21.43
N ASN A 727 17.27 32.17 -22.35
CA ASN A 727 18.13 31.23 -23.08
C ASN A 727 19.08 30.42 -22.17
N VAL A 728 19.27 30.86 -20.93
CA VAL A 728 20.09 30.16 -19.93
C VAL A 728 19.33 28.99 -19.30
N CYS A 729 17.99 29.00 -19.35
CA CYS A 729 17.20 27.90 -18.83
C CYS A 729 16.90 26.88 -19.93
N PHE A 730 17.41 25.67 -19.78
CA PHE A 730 17.09 24.56 -20.67
C PHE A 730 15.67 24.04 -20.42
N GLN A 731 15.29 23.87 -19.15
CA GLN A 731 14.00 23.31 -18.77
C GLN A 731 13.58 23.76 -17.37
N SER A 732 12.28 23.94 -17.18
CA SER A 732 11.66 24.23 -15.89
C SER A 732 10.42 23.38 -15.66
N GLY A 733 10.01 23.23 -14.40
CA GLY A 733 8.78 22.52 -14.08
C GLY A 733 8.49 22.43 -12.58
N VAL A 734 7.48 21.64 -12.26
CA VAL A 734 7.00 21.41 -10.89
C VAL A 734 7.25 19.94 -10.53
N LEU A 735 7.89 19.70 -9.39
CA LEU A 735 8.08 18.38 -8.79
C LEU A 735 6.89 18.03 -7.89
N GLN A 736 6.85 16.84 -7.31
CA GLN A 736 5.77 16.42 -6.43
C GLN A 736 6.31 16.12 -5.03
N THR A 737 5.62 16.59 -4.00
CA THR A 737 5.93 16.26 -2.59
C THR A 737 4.66 15.84 -1.85
N TYR A 738 4.79 15.03 -0.81
CA TYR A 738 3.66 14.56 0.00
C TYR A 738 3.48 15.29 1.33
N TYR A 739 4.50 16.02 1.81
CA TYR A 739 4.54 16.55 3.17
C TYR A 739 4.23 18.05 3.28
N SER A 740 4.45 18.82 2.21
CA SER A 740 4.16 20.25 2.12
C SER A 740 2.96 20.50 1.21
N TYR A 741 2.19 21.54 1.53
CA TYR A 741 1.12 22.08 0.70
C TYR A 741 1.64 22.60 -0.65
N HIS A 742 2.91 23.02 -0.69
CA HIS A 742 3.60 23.50 -1.86
C HIS A 742 4.42 22.37 -2.50
N ASN A 743 4.31 22.25 -3.81
CA ASN A 743 5.14 21.39 -4.63
C ASN A 743 6.44 22.14 -4.99
N PRO A 744 7.62 21.50 -4.93
CA PRO A 744 8.86 22.12 -5.36
C PRO A 744 8.82 22.52 -6.84
N ILE A 745 9.55 23.57 -7.18
CA ILE A 745 9.74 24.02 -8.56
C ILE A 745 11.21 23.93 -8.92
N TYR A 746 11.52 23.58 -10.16
CA TYR A 746 12.91 23.43 -10.60
C TYR A 746 13.18 24.19 -11.89
N CYS A 747 14.44 24.55 -12.08
CA CYS A 747 14.99 24.94 -13.37
C CYS A 747 16.36 24.28 -13.57
N ILE A 748 16.65 23.91 -14.82
CA ILE A 748 17.92 23.33 -15.25
C ILE A 748 18.61 24.38 -16.12
N VAL A 749 19.84 24.71 -15.75
CA VAL A 749 20.71 25.68 -16.40
C VAL A 749 21.85 24.98 -17.12
#